data_AF-A0A2A5B9Y8-F1
#
_entry.id   AF-A0A2A5B9Y8-F1
#
_cell.length_a   1.000
_cell.length_b   1.000
_cell.length_c   1.000
_cell.angle_alpha   90.00
_cell.angle_beta   90.00
_cell.angle_gamma   90.00
#
_symmetry.space_group_name_H-M   'P 1'
#
loop_
_entity.id
_entity.type
_entity.pdbx_description
1 polymer ?
#
loop_
_entity_poly.entity_id
_entity_poly.type
_entity_poly.pdbx_seq_one_letter_code
_entity_poly.pdbx_strand_id
1 'polypeptide(L)'
;MKDVIVMMLPSVGSIKMTKVMLVKTLKEFGKKLINQKLCKKIANTTNKKEQTKLKEKLPVLIPSVILKGGSKLDNVVQRQPVLAIDVDKIKVQKGKPRRPTKEEAIELRDELISCLGNYCFNIETSPSAKGVRGYLHIAYPEKYLEHWNAINKVIEDLGFELDPATKSIVQKYFIGYDPDAHFNESPEAWIELLKEEEPVKMEVVKSSKSNSTPVPREDKVEYYVSKLEELKIDITNERTNWLKVAFGFAQMGEVGRAYFHRVSQLCTEKYDVKDCDKMFNDVLKRFDSGERRATIGTFYYLCHENNVPRYPKKTSGGGSRVVEEILQARRFLERYQFRYNVVSGKPEMFDEEECAFVPITDKMENSLFMALCDAGIQCPVNILRSILNSDFIPDFHPIREYFYKLDPWDGKTDHIAQLAAAIVTSSQKYWSKAFKKWLVAVVASALVDKLINHQVLVLLGIQGLGKTTFLIGMIPLELKNYVYAGTINPDSKDSLVYLSQNFLIIMDELADLTRSDLSNLKALITLPSIQVRKPYEKHSENLPHRSSFAGSINDEQFLRDMTGSRRWLCFEALSINNKHGINLNLVYAQALALFEQGFKYWFDAEEIAEITSENERFEMRSTEEELLLKVFTPCPKDEAEYIFSTTEIAEHIKLISHDFRVTNSSVYSLGKALRKHGFCRFKRKGVYVYAVKRNPDDPDEYLCMKDGDVPLNLDGGQKVIKEDHQKPIK
;
A
#
# COMPACT_ATOMS: atom_id res chain seq x y z
N MET A 1 25.94 11.57 21.80
CA MET A 1 25.20 10.32 22.07
C MET A 1 25.89 9.20 21.30
N LYS A 2 26.31 8.11 21.96
CA LYS A 2 27.02 7.01 21.28
C LYS A 2 26.01 6.26 20.38
N ASP A 3 26.23 6.29 19.07
CA ASP A 3 25.43 5.64 18.01
C ASP A 3 25.08 4.19 18.36
N VAL A 4 23.80 3.79 18.42
CA VAL A 4 23.33 2.47 18.91
C VAL A 4 22.76 1.60 17.77
N ILE A 5 23.06 0.30 17.72
CA ILE A 5 22.64 -0.71 16.73
C ILE A 5 21.83 -1.81 17.42
N VAL A 6 20.89 -2.46 16.72
CA VAL A 6 20.02 -3.51 17.27
C VAL A 6 20.43 -4.92 16.83
N MET A 7 20.82 -5.76 17.78
CA MET A 7 21.06 -7.20 17.60
C MET A 7 19.91 -8.00 18.21
N MET A 8 19.32 -8.94 17.48
CA MET A 8 18.30 -9.85 18.00
C MET A 8 18.90 -11.24 18.25
N LEU A 9 18.92 -11.64 19.52
CA LEU A 9 19.35 -12.98 19.92
C LEU A 9 18.16 -13.94 19.98
N PRO A 10 18.30 -15.20 19.51
CA PRO A 10 17.23 -16.20 19.57
C PRO A 10 16.66 -16.44 20.97
N SER A 11 17.40 -16.10 22.04
CA SER A 11 17.05 -16.41 23.44
C SER A 11 17.05 -15.23 24.42
N VAL A 12 17.47 -14.01 24.04
CA VAL A 12 17.74 -12.92 25.00
C VAL A 12 17.05 -11.58 24.63
N GLY A 13 16.30 -11.52 23.52
CA GLY A 13 15.71 -10.28 23.03
C GLY A 13 16.73 -9.33 22.39
N SER A 14 16.34 -8.07 22.19
CA SER A 14 17.14 -7.09 21.44
C SER A 14 18.23 -6.41 22.29
N ILE A 15 19.48 -6.43 21.83
CA ILE A 15 20.62 -5.74 22.46
C ILE A 15 20.94 -4.45 21.68
N LYS A 16 21.14 -3.35 22.42
CA LYS A 16 21.54 -2.02 21.93
C LYS A 16 23.07 -1.89 21.97
N MET A 17 23.71 -1.53 20.86
CA MET A 17 25.16 -1.67 20.65
C MET A 17 25.83 -0.44 20.06
N THR A 18 26.93 0.07 20.60
CA THR A 18 27.62 1.18 19.93
C THR A 18 28.39 0.76 18.67
N LYS A 19 28.78 1.68 17.76
CA LYS A 19 29.71 1.37 16.64
C LYS A 19 30.95 0.59 17.07
N VAL A 20 31.60 1.02 18.16
CA VAL A 20 32.74 0.32 18.77
C VAL A 20 32.34 -1.05 19.33
N MET A 21 31.12 -1.20 19.85
CA MET A 21 30.61 -2.50 20.32
C MET A 21 30.24 -3.42 19.14
N LEU A 22 29.88 -2.90 17.97
CA LEU A 22 29.54 -3.70 16.78
C LEU A 22 30.68 -4.63 16.42
N VAL A 23 31.89 -4.09 16.22
CA VAL A 23 33.07 -4.89 15.83
C VAL A 23 33.44 -5.88 16.93
N LYS A 24 33.45 -5.46 18.19
CA LYS A 24 33.70 -6.36 19.34
C LYS A 24 32.69 -7.50 19.39
N THR A 25 31.44 -7.23 19.06
CA THR A 25 30.35 -8.21 19.09
C THR A 25 30.41 -9.17 17.92
N LEU A 26 30.70 -8.69 16.72
CA LEU A 26 30.94 -9.57 15.58
C LEU A 26 32.11 -10.51 15.88
N LYS A 27 33.21 -9.98 16.43
CA LYS A 27 34.37 -10.78 16.89
C LYS A 27 33.99 -11.79 17.97
N GLU A 28 33.30 -11.38 19.03
CA GLU A 28 32.95 -12.24 20.17
C GLU A 28 31.93 -13.32 19.80
N PHE A 29 30.85 -12.96 19.10
CA PHE A 29 29.83 -13.91 18.69
C PHE A 29 30.31 -14.85 17.60
N GLY A 30 31.10 -14.38 16.63
CA GLY A 30 31.74 -15.25 15.64
C GLY A 30 32.66 -16.29 16.32
N LYS A 31 33.43 -15.89 17.34
CA LYS A 31 34.35 -16.77 18.07
C LYS A 31 33.68 -17.80 18.99
N LYS A 32 32.38 -17.70 19.28
CA LYS A 32 31.70 -18.71 20.11
C LYS A 32 31.75 -20.07 19.43
N LEU A 33 32.31 -21.08 20.12
CA LEU A 33 32.48 -22.44 19.60
C LEU A 33 31.17 -23.03 19.03
N ILE A 34 30.03 -22.69 19.63
CA ILE A 34 28.70 -23.10 19.15
C ILE A 34 28.39 -22.53 17.76
N ASN A 35 28.68 -21.25 17.54
CA ASN A 35 28.45 -20.57 16.26
C ASN A 35 29.44 -21.06 15.19
N GLN A 36 30.70 -21.32 15.56
CA GLN A 36 31.69 -21.92 14.67
C GLN A 36 31.24 -23.32 14.20
N LYS A 37 30.82 -24.19 15.13
CA LYS A 37 30.30 -25.52 14.81
C LYS A 37 29.06 -25.43 13.92
N LEU A 38 28.17 -24.48 14.18
CA LEU A 38 26.96 -24.27 13.40
C LEU A 38 27.26 -23.76 11.99
N CYS A 39 28.16 -22.78 11.81
CA CYS A 39 28.60 -22.30 10.50
C CYS A 39 29.29 -23.41 9.69
N LYS A 40 30.17 -24.21 10.33
CA LYS A 40 30.78 -25.39 9.69
C LYS A 40 29.71 -26.39 9.22
N LYS A 41 28.67 -26.63 10.03
CA LYS A 41 27.55 -27.49 9.63
C LYS A 41 26.78 -26.88 8.44
N ILE A 42 26.42 -25.60 8.51
CA ILE A 42 25.70 -24.87 7.44
C ILE A 42 26.47 -24.91 6.11
N ALA A 43 27.79 -24.71 6.15
CA ALA A 43 28.66 -24.71 4.98
C ALA A 43 28.84 -26.09 4.33
N ASN A 44 28.55 -27.18 5.08
CA ASN A 44 28.66 -28.56 4.61
C ASN A 44 27.30 -29.20 4.26
N THR A 45 26.19 -28.59 4.69
CA THR A 45 24.84 -29.03 4.32
C THR A 45 24.52 -28.71 2.85
N THR A 46 24.22 -29.73 2.06
CA THR A 46 23.80 -29.60 0.64
C THR A 46 22.29 -29.37 0.49
N ASN A 47 21.48 -29.82 1.45
CA ASN A 47 20.02 -29.64 1.44
C ASN A 47 19.63 -28.21 1.82
N LYS A 48 19.03 -27.47 0.87
CA LYS A 48 18.61 -26.07 1.05
C LYS A 48 17.61 -25.87 2.20
N LYS A 49 16.66 -26.79 2.40
CA LYS A 49 15.64 -26.67 3.48
C LYS A 49 16.29 -26.84 4.86
N GLU A 50 17.20 -27.78 5.00
CA GLU A 50 17.95 -28.00 6.25
C GLU A 50 18.89 -26.82 6.53
N GLN A 51 19.56 -26.30 5.50
CA GLN A 51 20.43 -25.14 5.62
C GLN A 51 19.68 -23.90 6.15
N THR A 52 18.45 -23.65 5.68
CA THR A 52 17.61 -22.55 6.20
C THR A 52 17.28 -22.73 7.68
N LYS A 53 16.87 -23.94 8.11
CA LYS A 53 16.57 -24.23 9.52
C LYS A 53 17.79 -24.08 10.44
N LEU A 54 18.99 -24.38 9.94
CA LEU A 54 20.22 -24.19 10.70
C LEU A 54 20.60 -22.70 10.82
N LYS A 55 20.36 -21.90 9.77
CA LYS A 55 20.61 -20.44 9.78
C LYS A 55 19.74 -19.72 10.83
N GLU A 56 18.49 -20.14 11.02
CA GLU A 56 17.58 -19.56 12.04
C GLU A 56 18.10 -19.64 13.48
N LYS A 57 19.07 -20.52 13.76
CA LYS A 57 19.71 -20.66 15.08
C LYS A 57 20.87 -19.67 15.29
N LEU A 58 21.32 -18.98 14.25
CA LEU A 58 22.36 -17.97 14.36
C LEU A 58 21.78 -16.64 14.89
N PRO A 59 22.57 -15.85 15.64
CA PRO A 59 22.22 -14.47 15.97
C PRO A 59 21.93 -13.62 14.73
N VAL A 60 20.98 -12.70 14.84
CA VAL A 60 20.58 -11.78 13.75
C VAL A 60 20.92 -10.34 14.11
N LEU A 61 21.39 -9.57 13.13
CA LEU A 61 21.70 -8.15 13.23
C LEU A 61 20.92 -7.34 12.18
N ILE A 62 20.47 -6.14 12.57
CA ILE A 62 19.96 -5.12 11.66
C ILE A 62 20.83 -3.86 11.87
N PRO A 63 21.91 -3.70 11.09
CA PRO A 63 22.97 -2.72 11.39
C PRO A 63 22.56 -1.28 11.09
N SER A 64 21.65 -1.07 10.14
CA SER A 64 21.38 0.25 9.55
C SER A 64 20.35 1.09 10.31
N VAL A 65 19.69 0.55 11.34
CA VAL A 65 18.63 1.26 12.09
C VAL A 65 18.54 0.88 13.57
N ILE A 66 17.93 1.77 14.36
CA ILE A 66 17.37 1.52 15.69
C ILE A 66 15.88 1.28 15.56
N LEU A 67 15.38 0.21 16.17
CA LEU A 67 13.97 -0.17 16.15
C LEU A 67 13.32 -0.05 17.54
N LYS A 68 12.02 0.27 17.60
CA LYS A 68 11.18 0.22 18.80
C LYS A 68 9.99 -0.71 18.56
N GLY A 69 10.17 -1.98 18.96
CA GLY A 69 9.18 -3.04 18.86
C GLY A 69 9.11 -3.68 17.47
N GLY A 70 9.62 -4.90 17.28
CA GLY A 70 9.53 -5.62 16.00
C GLY A 70 10.46 -5.11 14.88
N SER A 71 10.52 -5.83 13.76
CA SER A 71 11.49 -5.60 12.66
C SER A 71 10.88 -5.00 11.38
N LYS A 72 9.79 -4.24 11.49
CA LYS A 72 9.14 -3.56 10.35
C LYS A 72 9.72 -2.14 10.19
N LEU A 73 9.59 -1.58 8.99
CA LEU A 73 10.03 -0.21 8.66
C LEU A 73 9.38 0.85 9.57
N ASP A 74 8.11 0.66 9.91
CA ASP A 74 7.32 1.57 10.76
C ASP A 74 7.88 1.68 12.19
N ASN A 75 8.68 0.70 12.61
CA ASN A 75 9.25 0.65 13.94
C ASN A 75 10.65 1.28 14.01
N VAL A 76 11.14 1.87 12.90
CA VAL A 76 12.43 2.57 12.84
C VAL A 76 12.35 3.88 13.61
N VAL A 77 13.15 3.97 14.67
CA VAL A 77 13.30 5.18 15.49
C VAL A 77 14.41 6.07 14.95
N GLN A 78 15.50 5.48 14.46
CA GLN A 78 16.67 6.23 14.04
C GLN A 78 17.47 5.44 13.00
N ARG A 79 17.97 6.11 11.97
CA ARG A 79 18.93 5.51 11.02
C ARG A 79 20.34 5.54 11.59
N GLN A 80 21.10 4.50 11.30
CA GLN A 80 22.51 4.38 11.64
C GLN A 80 23.35 4.55 10.37
N PRO A 81 24.56 5.13 10.47
CA PRO A 81 25.51 5.28 9.37
C PRO A 81 26.19 3.94 9.03
N VAL A 82 25.42 2.87 8.89
CA VAL A 82 25.94 1.54 8.56
C VAL A 82 25.15 0.99 7.39
N LEU A 83 25.85 0.59 6.33
CA LEU A 83 25.30 -0.04 5.14
C LEU A 83 25.76 -1.49 5.09
N ALA A 84 24.84 -2.42 4.83
CA ALA A 84 25.17 -3.84 4.74
C ALA A 84 25.61 -4.21 3.33
N ILE A 85 26.74 -4.91 3.23
CA ILE A 85 27.26 -5.55 2.03
C ILE A 85 26.88 -7.03 2.10
N ASP A 86 26.20 -7.56 1.08
CA ASP A 86 25.91 -8.99 0.92
C ASP A 86 26.04 -9.36 -0.55
N VAL A 87 27.06 -10.16 -0.88
CA VAL A 87 27.42 -10.55 -2.24
C VAL A 87 27.35 -12.08 -2.32
N ASP A 88 26.30 -12.59 -2.95
CA ASP A 88 26.00 -14.02 -3.06
C ASP A 88 26.10 -14.56 -4.51
N LYS A 89 26.43 -13.70 -5.48
CA LYS A 89 26.49 -14.03 -6.91
C LYS A 89 27.71 -13.40 -7.59
N ILE A 90 28.30 -14.15 -8.53
CA ILE A 90 29.36 -13.68 -9.42
C ILE A 90 28.76 -13.43 -10.81
N LYS A 91 29.05 -12.27 -11.42
CA LYS A 91 28.68 -12.02 -12.82
C LYS A 91 29.63 -12.82 -13.71
N VAL A 92 29.07 -13.62 -14.62
CA VAL A 92 29.85 -14.41 -15.58
C VAL A 92 29.77 -13.72 -16.93
N GLN A 93 30.90 -13.57 -17.64
CA GLN A 93 30.97 -12.85 -18.93
C GLN A 93 30.00 -13.40 -19.99
N LYS A 94 29.59 -14.67 -19.90
CA LYS A 94 28.48 -15.26 -20.68
C LYS A 94 27.69 -16.25 -19.81
N GLY A 95 26.46 -15.89 -19.40
CA GLY A 95 25.55 -16.77 -18.67
C GLY A 95 24.73 -16.07 -17.58
N LYS A 96 23.82 -16.80 -16.92
CA LYS A 96 23.11 -16.29 -15.74
C LYS A 96 24.09 -16.19 -14.55
N PRO A 97 23.98 -15.17 -13.69
CA PRO A 97 24.77 -15.09 -12.46
C PRO A 97 24.66 -16.37 -11.65
N ARG A 98 25.81 -16.88 -11.19
CA ARG A 98 25.89 -18.12 -10.40
C ARG A 98 26.41 -17.82 -9.00
N ARG A 99 26.21 -18.77 -8.10
CA ARG A 99 26.81 -18.70 -6.75
C ARG A 99 28.33 -18.98 -6.83
N PRO A 100 29.14 -18.29 -6.02
CA PRO A 100 30.54 -18.64 -5.79
C PRO A 100 30.73 -20.08 -5.28
N THR A 101 31.87 -20.70 -5.61
CA THR A 101 32.45 -21.79 -4.82
C THR A 101 32.98 -21.25 -3.48
N LYS A 102 33.50 -22.13 -2.61
CA LYS A 102 34.05 -21.68 -1.32
C LYS A 102 35.34 -20.89 -1.53
N GLU A 103 36.16 -21.35 -2.47
CA GLU A 103 37.44 -20.77 -2.85
C GLU A 103 37.22 -19.40 -3.51
N GLU A 104 36.28 -19.29 -4.44
CA GLU A 104 35.92 -18.01 -5.08
C GLU A 104 35.33 -16.99 -4.08
N ALA A 105 34.61 -17.46 -3.06
CA ALA A 105 34.11 -16.58 -2.01
C ALA A 105 35.23 -16.04 -1.10
N ILE A 106 36.32 -16.81 -0.91
CA ILE A 106 37.50 -16.36 -0.18
C ILE A 106 38.27 -15.34 -1.01
N GLU A 107 38.49 -15.60 -2.30
CA GLU A 107 39.13 -14.64 -3.22
C GLU A 107 38.37 -13.31 -3.28
N LEU A 108 37.04 -13.37 -3.44
CA LEU A 108 36.18 -12.18 -3.41
C LEU A 108 36.28 -11.43 -2.07
N ARG A 109 36.36 -12.14 -0.95
CA ARG A 109 36.49 -11.51 0.38
C ARG A 109 37.79 -10.71 0.43
N ASP A 110 38.90 -11.31 0.02
CA ASP A 110 40.22 -10.69 0.09
C ASP A 110 40.32 -9.49 -0.87
N GLU A 111 39.70 -9.56 -2.05
CA GLU A 111 39.58 -8.45 -2.99
C GLU A 111 38.76 -7.29 -2.41
N LEU A 112 37.59 -7.57 -1.80
CA LEU A 112 36.79 -6.54 -1.14
C LEU A 112 37.49 -5.94 0.07
N ILE A 113 38.30 -6.71 0.80
CA ILE A 113 39.14 -6.19 1.89
C ILE A 113 40.16 -5.19 1.36
N SER A 114 40.81 -5.50 0.23
CA SER A 114 41.77 -4.60 -0.40
C SER A 114 41.14 -3.28 -0.83
N CYS A 115 39.95 -3.31 -1.43
CA CYS A 115 39.29 -2.13 -1.98
C CYS A 115 38.48 -1.31 -0.94
N LEU A 116 37.78 -1.99 -0.03
CA LEU A 116 36.80 -1.37 0.88
C LEU A 116 37.17 -1.49 2.36
N GLY A 117 38.25 -2.17 2.72
CA GLY A 117 38.62 -2.45 4.11
C GLY A 117 38.79 -1.22 5.00
N ASN A 118 39.20 -0.07 4.44
CA ASN A 118 39.32 1.19 5.17
C ASN A 118 37.96 1.79 5.58
N TYR A 119 36.89 1.44 4.86
CA TYR A 119 35.54 1.98 5.05
C TYR A 119 34.60 0.97 5.73
N CYS A 120 34.99 -0.31 5.82
CA CYS A 120 34.17 -1.37 6.38
C CYS A 120 34.52 -1.69 7.84
N PHE A 121 33.52 -1.74 8.71
CA PHE A 121 33.63 -2.28 10.07
C PHE A 121 34.08 -3.75 10.09
N ASN A 122 33.60 -4.52 9.11
CA ASN A 122 34.06 -5.88 8.85
C ASN A 122 33.81 -6.30 7.40
N ILE A 123 34.56 -7.31 6.95
CA ILE A 123 34.31 -8.08 5.72
C ILE A 123 34.63 -9.54 6.04
N GLU A 124 33.68 -10.45 5.78
CA GLU A 124 33.76 -11.87 6.11
C GLU A 124 33.01 -12.74 5.09
N THR A 125 33.35 -14.02 5.00
CA THR A 125 32.52 -14.97 4.25
C THR A 125 31.17 -15.21 4.94
N SER A 126 30.12 -15.43 4.14
CA SER A 126 28.78 -15.69 4.64
C SER A 126 28.71 -17.00 5.45
N PRO A 127 27.67 -17.24 6.28
CA PRO A 127 27.57 -18.49 7.06
C PRO A 127 27.58 -19.78 6.23
N SER A 128 27.29 -19.70 4.92
CA SER A 128 27.38 -20.81 3.98
C SER A 128 28.74 -20.95 3.29
N ALA A 129 29.67 -20.03 3.54
CA ALA A 129 30.98 -19.89 2.90
C ALA A 129 30.91 -19.80 1.36
N LYS A 130 29.80 -19.32 0.79
CA LYS A 130 29.55 -19.22 -0.67
C LYS A 130 29.08 -17.82 -1.09
N GLY A 131 29.57 -16.82 -0.38
CA GLY A 131 29.25 -15.41 -0.55
C GLY A 131 30.03 -14.60 0.48
N VAL A 132 30.02 -13.28 0.34
CA VAL A 132 30.78 -12.35 1.19
C VAL A 132 29.84 -11.31 1.78
N ARG A 133 30.09 -10.94 3.03
CA ARG A 133 29.29 -9.99 3.79
C ARG A 133 30.18 -8.98 4.49
N GLY A 134 29.62 -7.81 4.74
CA GLY A 134 30.32 -6.78 5.50
C GLY A 134 29.41 -5.65 5.91
N TYR A 135 29.91 -4.77 6.77
CA TYR A 135 29.22 -3.56 7.17
C TYR A 135 30.09 -2.34 6.86
N LEU A 136 29.62 -1.49 5.95
CA LEU A 136 30.28 -0.27 5.52
C LEU A 136 29.82 0.93 6.37
N HIS A 137 30.76 1.79 6.75
CA HIS A 137 30.45 3.06 7.40
C HIS A 137 30.13 4.12 6.32
N ILE A 138 28.94 4.73 6.41
CA ILE A 138 28.49 5.76 5.44
C ILE A 138 28.39 7.13 6.10
N ALA A 139 28.67 8.19 5.34
CA ALA A 139 28.64 9.56 5.87
C ALA A 139 27.21 10.10 6.08
N TYR A 140 26.26 9.72 5.20
CA TYR A 140 24.91 10.32 5.13
C TYR A 140 23.80 9.24 5.23
N PRO A 141 23.39 8.81 6.44
CA PRO A 141 22.34 7.80 6.63
C PRO A 141 20.98 8.17 5.98
N GLU A 142 20.69 9.44 5.85
CA GLU A 142 19.50 9.97 5.20
C GLU A 142 19.51 9.71 3.68
N LYS A 143 20.70 9.64 3.07
CA LYS A 143 20.93 9.32 1.65
C LYS A 143 21.36 7.86 1.44
N TYR A 144 20.87 6.94 2.28
CA TYR A 144 21.23 5.52 2.25
C TYR A 144 21.21 4.90 0.86
N LEU A 145 20.18 5.18 0.05
CA LEU A 145 20.05 4.61 -1.30
C LEU A 145 21.12 5.15 -2.27
N GLU A 146 21.49 6.42 -2.16
CA GLU A 146 22.55 7.02 -3.00
C GLU A 146 23.92 6.43 -2.67
N HIS A 147 24.20 6.19 -1.38
CA HIS A 147 25.39 5.44 -0.96
C HIS A 147 25.35 3.98 -1.42
N TRP A 148 24.20 3.33 -1.34
CA TRP A 148 24.02 1.97 -1.83
C TRP A 148 24.34 1.86 -3.32
N ASN A 149 23.84 2.80 -4.13
CA ASN A 149 24.10 2.82 -5.57
C ASN A 149 25.59 3.01 -5.87
N ALA A 150 26.27 3.90 -5.13
CA ALA A 150 27.71 4.12 -5.30
C ALA A 150 28.51 2.84 -5.02
N ILE A 151 28.18 2.15 -3.94
CA ILE A 151 28.84 0.89 -3.55
C ILE A 151 28.48 -0.25 -4.49
N ASN A 152 27.22 -0.34 -4.94
CA ASN A 152 26.84 -1.32 -5.94
C ASN A 152 27.67 -1.13 -7.22
N LYS A 153 27.87 0.11 -7.68
CA LYS A 153 28.71 0.38 -8.85
C LYS A 153 30.16 -0.07 -8.64
N VAL A 154 30.76 0.20 -7.48
CA VAL A 154 32.12 -0.29 -7.15
C VAL A 154 32.19 -1.82 -7.20
N ILE A 155 31.20 -2.51 -6.60
CA ILE A 155 31.14 -3.97 -6.59
C ILE A 155 30.89 -4.54 -8.00
N GLU A 156 30.10 -3.84 -8.82
CA GLU A 156 29.86 -4.22 -10.22
C GLU A 156 31.10 -4.05 -11.10
N ASP A 157 31.88 -2.99 -10.88
CA ASP A 157 33.15 -2.74 -11.58
C ASP A 157 34.19 -3.82 -11.23
N LEU A 158 34.12 -4.41 -10.04
CA LEU A 158 34.88 -5.60 -9.65
C LEU A 158 34.31 -6.91 -10.23
N GLY A 159 33.18 -6.88 -10.95
CA GLY A 159 32.59 -8.06 -11.60
C GLY A 159 31.60 -8.85 -10.71
N PHE A 160 31.11 -8.26 -9.63
CA PHE A 160 30.18 -8.89 -8.70
C PHE A 160 28.80 -8.18 -8.69
N GLU A 161 27.86 -8.69 -7.90
CA GLU A 161 26.51 -8.12 -7.76
C GLU A 161 26.14 -8.04 -6.28
N LEU A 162 25.85 -6.83 -5.80
CA LEU A 162 25.35 -6.61 -4.44
C LEU A 162 23.89 -7.07 -4.36
N ASP A 163 23.51 -7.82 -3.33
CA ASP A 163 22.14 -8.33 -3.19
C ASP A 163 21.14 -7.16 -3.10
N PRO A 164 20.15 -7.04 -4.01
CA PRO A 164 19.16 -5.97 -3.98
C PRO A 164 18.38 -5.85 -2.66
N ALA A 165 18.28 -6.92 -1.87
CA ALA A 165 17.66 -6.88 -0.54
C ALA A 165 18.37 -5.90 0.41
N THR A 166 19.67 -5.64 0.18
CA THR A 166 20.47 -4.69 0.97
C THR A 166 20.09 -3.21 0.71
N LYS A 167 19.24 -2.92 -0.30
CA LYS A 167 18.60 -1.60 -0.47
C LYS A 167 17.68 -1.23 0.71
N SER A 168 17.19 -2.23 1.45
CA SER A 168 16.34 -2.03 2.62
C SER A 168 17.16 -1.82 3.89
N ILE A 169 16.90 -0.71 4.59
CA ILE A 169 17.56 -0.38 5.87
C ILE A 169 17.17 -1.31 7.04
N VAL A 170 16.11 -2.13 6.89
CA VAL A 170 15.66 -3.09 7.91
C VAL A 170 16.05 -4.53 7.59
N GLN A 171 16.96 -4.74 6.64
CA GLN A 171 17.39 -6.08 6.24
C GLN A 171 18.10 -6.82 7.39
N LYS A 172 17.72 -8.09 7.58
CA LYS A 172 18.24 -8.96 8.65
C LYS A 172 19.43 -9.77 8.17
N TYR A 173 20.49 -9.80 8.96
CA TYR A 173 21.71 -10.56 8.66
C TYR A 173 22.05 -11.52 9.78
N PHE A 174 22.27 -12.79 9.43
CA PHE A 174 22.81 -13.78 10.36
C PHE A 174 24.31 -13.56 10.53
N ILE A 175 24.78 -13.54 11.77
CA ILE A 175 26.21 -13.41 12.09
C ILE A 175 26.94 -14.70 11.69
N GLY A 176 28.00 -14.56 10.89
CA GLY A 176 28.82 -15.66 10.41
C GLY A 176 30.00 -16.00 11.33
N TYR A 177 30.83 -16.91 10.83
CA TYR A 177 32.15 -17.17 11.39
C TYR A 177 33.14 -17.37 10.24
N ASP A 178 34.12 -16.50 10.18
CA ASP A 178 35.25 -16.57 9.26
C ASP A 178 36.53 -16.27 10.06
N PRO A 179 37.52 -17.19 10.10
CA PRO A 179 38.76 -16.98 10.83
C PRO A 179 39.62 -15.84 10.26
N ASP A 180 39.46 -15.53 8.97
CA ASP A 180 40.25 -14.52 8.26
C ASP A 180 39.42 -13.28 7.93
N ALA A 181 38.32 -13.06 8.66
CA ALA A 181 37.52 -11.86 8.54
C ALA A 181 38.34 -10.60 8.87
N HIS A 182 38.19 -9.57 8.02
CA HIS A 182 38.71 -8.24 8.29
C HIS A 182 37.82 -7.53 9.30
N PHE A 183 38.43 -6.79 10.22
CA PHE A 183 37.72 -5.96 11.19
C PHE A 183 38.41 -4.62 11.38
N ASN A 184 37.67 -3.53 11.25
CA ASN A 184 38.14 -2.18 11.49
C ASN A 184 37.28 -1.50 12.57
N GLU A 185 37.88 -1.14 13.70
CA GLU A 185 37.16 -0.51 14.82
C GLU A 185 36.87 0.99 14.60
N SER A 186 37.51 1.60 13.60
CA SER A 186 37.34 3.02 13.28
C SER A 186 37.44 3.25 11.76
N PRO A 187 36.50 2.70 10.98
CA PRO A 187 36.49 2.88 9.53
C PRO A 187 36.17 4.32 9.15
N GLU A 188 36.78 4.77 8.05
CA GLU A 188 36.44 6.03 7.42
C GLU A 188 35.01 6.00 6.89
N ALA A 189 34.33 7.13 6.93
CA ALA A 189 32.97 7.22 6.41
C ALA A 189 33.01 7.35 4.88
N TRP A 190 32.35 6.43 4.19
CA TRP A 190 32.18 6.51 2.74
C TRP A 190 31.32 7.74 2.39
N ILE A 191 31.89 8.66 1.62
CA ILE A 191 31.24 9.94 1.27
C ILE A 191 30.60 9.94 -0.11
N GLU A 192 30.95 9.00 -1.00
CA GLU A 192 30.46 9.03 -2.37
C GLU A 192 28.96 8.70 -2.43
N LEU A 193 28.25 9.48 -3.25
CA LEU A 193 26.83 9.38 -3.47
C LEU A 193 26.61 9.22 -4.97
N LEU A 194 25.89 8.17 -5.35
CA LEU A 194 25.44 7.98 -6.72
C LEU A 194 23.92 8.06 -6.73
N LYS A 195 23.40 9.18 -7.24
CA LYS A 195 21.98 9.25 -7.56
C LYS A 195 21.73 8.31 -8.73
N GLU A 196 20.75 7.42 -8.59
CA GLU A 196 20.15 6.80 -9.78
C GLU A 196 19.71 7.98 -10.66
N GLU A 197 20.26 8.08 -11.87
CA GLU A 197 19.68 8.98 -12.86
C GLU A 197 18.21 8.57 -12.94
N GLU A 198 17.28 9.53 -12.78
CA GLU A 198 15.88 9.24 -13.13
C GLU A 198 15.94 8.59 -14.51
N PRO A 199 15.34 7.40 -14.69
CA PRO A 199 15.38 6.78 -15.99
C PRO A 199 14.77 7.81 -16.94
N VAL A 200 15.60 8.35 -17.84
CA VAL A 200 15.10 8.83 -19.12
C VAL A 200 14.26 7.65 -19.58
N LYS A 201 12.95 7.87 -19.72
CA LYS A 201 12.02 6.85 -20.20
C LYS A 201 12.52 6.39 -21.55
N MET A 202 13.38 5.39 -21.56
CA MET A 202 13.55 4.50 -22.68
C MET A 202 12.27 3.68 -22.68
N GLU A 203 11.41 4.01 -23.64
CA GLU A 203 10.41 3.07 -24.09
C GLU A 203 11.06 1.71 -24.23
N VAL A 204 10.46 0.72 -23.57
CA VAL A 204 10.75 -0.69 -23.81
C VAL A 204 10.30 -0.97 -25.23
N VAL A 205 11.21 -0.75 -26.20
CA VAL A 205 11.09 -1.38 -27.51
C VAL A 205 11.31 -2.86 -27.28
N LYS A 206 10.19 -3.58 -27.32
CA LYS A 206 10.16 -5.03 -27.39
C LYS A 206 11.09 -5.50 -28.50
N SER A 207 11.84 -6.54 -28.17
CA SER A 207 12.75 -7.28 -29.04
C SER A 207 12.35 -7.33 -30.51
N SER A 208 13.24 -6.87 -31.40
CA SER A 208 13.62 -7.63 -32.60
C SER A 208 14.84 -7.01 -33.32
N LYS A 209 15.85 -7.87 -33.55
CA LYS A 209 16.83 -7.91 -34.66
C LYS A 209 17.53 -6.61 -35.11
N SER A 210 18.85 -6.54 -34.91
CA SER A 210 19.88 -6.58 -35.98
C SER A 210 21.25 -6.08 -35.46
N ASN A 211 22.31 -6.78 -35.85
CA ASN A 211 23.69 -6.33 -35.65
C ASN A 211 23.97 -5.13 -36.57
N SER A 212 23.94 -3.90 -36.05
CA SER A 212 24.77 -2.81 -36.58
C SER A 212 25.02 -1.77 -35.48
N THR A 213 26.29 -1.52 -35.15
CA THR A 213 26.68 -0.41 -34.28
C THR A 213 26.57 0.88 -35.11
N PRO A 214 25.93 1.96 -34.62
CA PRO A 214 25.85 3.22 -35.36
C PRO A 214 27.25 3.77 -35.67
N VAL A 215 27.50 4.15 -36.92
CA VAL A 215 28.77 4.77 -37.35
C VAL A 215 28.90 6.15 -36.68
N PRO A 216 30.09 6.50 -36.14
CA PRO A 216 30.34 7.82 -35.56
C PRO A 216 30.08 8.97 -36.54
N ARG A 217 29.50 10.07 -36.05
CA ARG A 217 29.21 11.27 -36.86
C ARG A 217 30.50 12.00 -37.23
N GLU A 218 30.81 12.06 -38.52
CA GLU A 218 32.05 12.67 -39.04
C GLU A 218 32.22 14.14 -38.63
N ASP A 219 31.16 14.95 -38.65
CA ASP A 219 31.22 16.38 -38.28
C ASP A 219 31.69 16.60 -36.83
N LYS A 220 31.31 15.71 -35.92
CA LYS A 220 31.72 15.72 -34.53
C LYS A 220 33.17 15.28 -34.38
N VAL A 221 33.56 14.21 -35.08
CA VAL A 221 34.95 13.73 -35.09
C VAL A 221 35.90 14.81 -35.63
N GLU A 222 35.56 15.41 -36.77
CA GLU A 222 36.32 16.48 -37.41
C GLU A 222 36.51 17.69 -36.48
N TYR A 223 35.46 18.10 -35.77
CA TYR A 223 35.57 19.18 -34.79
C TYR A 223 36.61 18.88 -33.70
N TYR A 224 36.59 17.68 -33.12
CA TYR A 224 37.54 17.33 -32.05
C TYR A 224 38.97 17.20 -32.58
N VAL A 225 39.18 16.59 -33.75
CA VAL A 225 40.50 16.48 -34.38
C VAL A 225 41.05 17.87 -34.73
N SER A 226 40.23 18.73 -35.35
CA SER A 226 40.60 20.12 -35.64
C SER A 226 40.99 20.90 -34.39
N LYS A 227 40.29 20.68 -33.26
CA LYS A 227 40.65 21.33 -31.98
C LYS A 227 41.93 20.80 -31.35
N LEU A 228 42.23 19.51 -31.51
CA LEU A 228 43.52 18.96 -31.09
C LEU A 228 44.68 19.57 -31.90
N GLU A 229 44.50 19.73 -33.22
CA GLU A 229 45.47 20.35 -34.11
C GLU A 229 45.68 21.85 -33.79
N GLU A 230 44.59 22.60 -33.58
CA GLU A 230 44.62 24.02 -33.23
C GLU A 230 45.35 24.25 -31.89
N LEU A 231 45.04 23.43 -30.87
CA LEU A 231 45.61 23.54 -29.54
C LEU A 231 46.96 22.83 -29.38
N LYS A 232 47.41 22.09 -30.41
CA LYS A 232 48.63 21.27 -30.41
C LYS A 232 48.71 20.30 -29.23
N ILE A 233 47.60 19.62 -28.94
CA ILE A 233 47.47 18.69 -27.82
C ILE A 233 47.74 17.26 -28.29
N ASP A 234 48.76 16.60 -27.75
CA ASP A 234 49.03 15.19 -28.00
C ASP A 234 48.27 14.29 -27.00
N ILE A 235 47.27 13.57 -27.49
CA ILE A 235 46.53 12.56 -26.72
C ILE A 235 47.03 11.11 -26.96
N THR A 236 48.10 10.96 -27.73
CA THR A 236 48.70 9.68 -28.17
C THR A 236 50.07 9.40 -27.57
N ASN A 237 50.51 10.24 -26.63
CA ASN A 237 51.79 10.15 -25.93
C ASN A 237 52.09 8.77 -25.30
N GLU A 238 51.05 8.09 -24.80
CA GLU A 238 51.12 6.71 -24.29
C GLU A 238 50.64 5.68 -25.32
N ARG A 239 51.37 4.58 -25.45
CA ARG A 239 51.02 3.47 -26.37
C ARG A 239 49.61 2.90 -26.11
N THR A 240 49.15 2.95 -24.86
CA THR A 240 47.79 2.57 -24.42
C THR A 240 46.74 3.50 -25.02
N ASN A 241 46.95 4.81 -24.97
CA ASN A 241 46.05 5.81 -25.52
C ASN A 241 46.09 5.80 -27.05
N TRP A 242 47.27 5.63 -27.65
CA TRP A 242 47.42 5.45 -29.10
C TRP A 242 46.60 4.26 -29.63
N LEU A 243 46.59 3.13 -28.91
CA LEU A 243 45.76 1.97 -29.24
C LEU A 243 44.26 2.24 -29.06
N LYS A 244 43.85 2.91 -27.97
CA LYS A 244 42.44 3.26 -27.74
C LYS A 244 41.90 4.21 -28.82
N VAL A 245 42.69 5.20 -29.22
CA VAL A 245 42.34 6.14 -30.29
C VAL A 245 42.22 5.41 -31.63
N ALA A 246 43.13 4.48 -31.95
CA ALA A 246 43.03 3.64 -33.14
C ALA A 246 41.72 2.81 -33.16
N PHE A 247 41.38 2.15 -32.05
CA PHE A 247 40.12 1.39 -31.93
C PHE A 247 38.87 2.28 -32.02
N GLY A 248 38.94 3.52 -31.51
CA GLY A 248 37.87 4.49 -31.63
C GLY A 248 37.59 4.87 -33.08
N PHE A 249 38.64 5.14 -33.86
CA PHE A 249 38.53 5.48 -35.28
C PHE A 249 38.21 4.28 -36.18
N ALA A 250 38.59 3.05 -35.79
CA ALA A 250 38.22 1.84 -36.52
C ALA A 250 36.70 1.63 -36.66
N GLN A 251 35.89 2.27 -35.79
CA GLN A 251 34.43 2.31 -35.92
C GLN A 251 33.93 3.01 -37.19
N MET A 252 34.77 3.81 -37.82
CA MET A 252 34.51 4.50 -39.09
C MET A 252 35.15 3.77 -40.29
N GLY A 253 35.66 2.54 -40.08
CA GLY A 253 36.38 1.78 -41.09
C GLY A 253 37.65 2.49 -41.56
N GLU A 254 37.98 2.36 -42.85
CA GLU A 254 39.17 2.98 -43.44
C GLU A 254 39.13 4.51 -43.43
N VAL A 255 37.95 5.14 -43.38
CA VAL A 255 37.82 6.60 -43.24
C VAL A 255 38.46 7.09 -41.93
N GLY A 256 38.42 6.26 -40.88
CA GLY A 256 39.07 6.53 -39.59
C GLY A 256 40.59 6.67 -39.67
N ARG A 257 41.25 6.11 -40.70
CA ARG A 257 42.71 6.15 -40.85
C ARG A 257 43.23 7.56 -40.97
N ALA A 258 42.57 8.39 -41.78
CA ALA A 258 42.97 9.79 -41.97
C ALA A 258 42.96 10.56 -40.64
N TYR A 259 41.90 10.38 -39.83
CA TYR A 259 41.81 10.98 -38.50
C TYR A 259 42.85 10.44 -37.53
N PHE A 260 43.13 9.13 -37.58
CA PHE A 260 44.15 8.50 -36.75
C PHE A 260 45.56 9.06 -37.04
N HIS A 261 45.91 9.26 -38.31
CA HIS A 261 47.17 9.89 -38.68
C HIS A 261 47.25 11.35 -38.22
N ARG A 262 46.19 12.13 -38.42
CA ARG A 262 46.12 13.54 -37.98
C ARG A 262 46.35 13.68 -36.47
N VAL A 263 45.70 12.84 -35.68
CA VAL A 263 45.89 12.85 -34.22
C VAL A 263 47.29 12.34 -33.83
N SER A 264 47.79 11.29 -34.50
CA SER A 264 49.11 10.72 -34.19
C SER A 264 50.29 11.64 -34.56
N GLN A 265 50.11 12.52 -35.55
CA GLN A 265 51.13 13.50 -35.96
C GLN A 265 51.43 14.56 -34.89
N LEU A 266 50.53 14.74 -33.94
CA LEU A 266 50.74 15.67 -32.82
C LEU A 266 51.82 15.17 -31.84
N CYS A 267 52.17 13.88 -31.89
CA CYS A 267 53.31 13.31 -31.20
C CYS A 267 54.61 13.45 -32.04
N THR A 268 55.15 14.68 -32.13
CA THR A 268 56.26 15.01 -33.05
C THR A 268 57.56 14.24 -32.81
N GLU A 269 57.76 13.67 -31.62
CA GLU A 269 58.98 12.92 -31.27
C GLU A 269 58.93 11.43 -31.69
N LYS A 270 57.73 10.87 -31.91
CA LYS A 270 57.54 9.40 -32.09
C LYS A 270 56.67 9.01 -33.28
N TYR A 271 56.16 9.99 -34.04
CA TYR A 271 55.32 9.69 -35.19
C TYR A 271 56.14 9.11 -36.36
N ASP A 272 55.80 7.89 -36.76
CA ASP A 272 56.25 7.28 -38.02
C ASP A 272 55.01 6.80 -38.81
N VAL A 273 55.00 7.12 -40.11
CA VAL A 273 53.86 6.82 -40.99
C VAL A 273 53.65 5.32 -41.13
N LYS A 274 54.73 4.53 -41.24
CA LYS A 274 54.65 3.08 -41.44
C LYS A 274 54.18 2.38 -40.16
N ASP A 275 54.63 2.84 -39.01
CA ASP A 275 54.19 2.31 -37.70
C ASP A 275 52.72 2.66 -37.42
N CYS A 276 52.28 3.85 -37.78
CA CYS A 276 50.87 4.28 -37.69
C CYS A 276 49.96 3.44 -38.60
N ASP A 277 50.36 3.23 -39.86
CA ASP A 277 49.62 2.37 -40.78
C ASP A 277 49.57 0.91 -40.32
N LYS A 278 50.70 0.39 -39.80
CA LYS A 278 50.78 -0.97 -39.25
C LYS A 278 49.85 -1.14 -38.06
N MET A 279 49.82 -0.16 -37.16
CA MET A 279 48.93 -0.13 -36.00
C MET A 279 47.46 -0.11 -36.42
N PHE A 280 47.08 0.77 -37.33
CA PHE A 280 45.69 0.89 -37.78
C PHE A 280 45.22 -0.35 -38.56
N ASN A 281 46.08 -0.94 -39.40
CA ASN A 281 45.81 -2.20 -40.09
C ASN A 281 45.57 -3.37 -39.12
N ASP A 282 46.39 -3.48 -38.07
CA ASP A 282 46.23 -4.52 -37.05
C ASP A 282 44.94 -4.31 -36.25
N VAL A 283 44.62 -3.06 -35.89
CA VAL A 283 43.38 -2.71 -35.18
C VAL A 283 42.14 -2.97 -36.03
N LEU A 284 42.12 -2.61 -37.32
CA LEU A 284 41.00 -2.89 -38.22
C LEU A 284 40.73 -4.40 -38.34
N LYS A 285 41.77 -5.22 -38.52
CA LYS A 285 41.64 -6.69 -38.56
C LYS A 285 41.06 -7.26 -37.28
N ARG A 286 41.49 -6.75 -36.12
CA ARG A 286 40.98 -7.14 -34.80
C ARG A 286 39.55 -6.66 -34.57
N PHE A 287 39.23 -5.47 -35.07
CA PHE A 287 37.92 -4.89 -34.97
C PHE A 287 36.88 -5.66 -35.80
N ASP A 288 37.28 -6.12 -36.99
CA ASP A 288 36.49 -6.97 -37.88
C ASP A 288 36.31 -8.40 -37.30
N SER A 289 37.28 -8.90 -36.54
CA SER A 289 37.15 -10.17 -35.80
C SER A 289 36.31 -10.08 -34.52
N GLY A 290 35.77 -8.90 -34.20
CA GLY A 290 34.85 -8.66 -33.10
C GLY A 290 35.47 -8.06 -31.84
N GLU A 291 36.75 -7.70 -31.85
CA GLU A 291 37.42 -7.07 -30.70
C GLU A 291 37.07 -5.57 -30.61
N ARG A 292 36.59 -5.11 -29.44
CA ARG A 292 36.15 -3.73 -29.22
C ARG A 292 36.77 -3.13 -27.96
N ARG A 293 38.08 -2.88 -27.97
CA ARG A 293 38.82 -2.35 -26.80
C ARG A 293 38.46 -0.92 -26.43
N ALA A 294 38.07 -0.12 -27.42
CA ALA A 294 37.67 1.27 -27.24
C ALA A 294 36.63 1.65 -28.30
N THR A 295 35.88 2.71 -28.03
CA THR A 295 34.91 3.28 -28.98
C THR A 295 35.31 4.72 -29.29
N ILE A 296 34.66 5.35 -30.27
CA ILE A 296 34.85 6.79 -30.55
C ILE A 296 34.56 7.64 -29.31
N GLY A 297 33.73 7.15 -28.37
CA GLY A 297 33.50 7.78 -27.08
C GLY A 297 34.78 7.91 -26.23
N THR A 298 35.68 6.93 -26.32
CA THR A 298 36.99 6.95 -25.65
C THR A 298 37.89 8.04 -26.23
N PHE A 299 37.85 8.27 -27.55
CA PHE A 299 38.54 9.40 -28.17
C PHE A 299 38.01 10.75 -27.67
N TYR A 300 36.69 10.93 -27.60
CA TYR A 300 36.09 12.17 -27.05
C TYR A 300 36.44 12.38 -25.58
N TYR A 301 36.49 11.29 -24.80
CA TYR A 301 36.91 11.34 -23.40
C TYR A 301 38.35 11.83 -23.27
N LEU A 302 39.30 11.28 -24.04
CA LEU A 302 40.71 11.72 -24.05
C LEU A 302 40.85 13.19 -24.45
N CYS A 303 40.04 13.66 -25.41
CA CYS A 303 39.99 15.09 -25.75
C CYS A 303 39.56 15.93 -24.55
N HIS A 304 38.55 15.50 -23.80
CA HIS A 304 38.04 16.24 -22.64
C HIS A 304 38.97 16.24 -21.43
N GLU A 305 39.67 15.14 -21.17
CA GLU A 305 40.71 15.10 -20.14
C GLU A 305 41.84 16.11 -20.43
N ASN A 306 42.11 16.35 -21.72
CA ASN A 306 43.10 17.33 -22.15
C ASN A 306 42.50 18.73 -22.39
N ASN A 307 41.36 19.05 -21.78
CA ASN A 307 40.70 20.36 -21.85
C ASN A 307 40.29 20.82 -23.27
N VAL A 308 40.08 19.91 -24.22
CA VAL A 308 39.53 20.26 -25.53
C VAL A 308 38.05 20.70 -25.36
N PRO A 309 37.67 21.89 -25.86
CA PRO A 309 36.31 22.42 -25.75
C PRO A 309 35.26 21.43 -26.29
N ARG A 310 34.15 21.27 -25.57
CA ARG A 310 33.05 20.39 -25.99
C ARG A 310 32.48 20.80 -27.34
N TYR A 311 32.22 19.80 -28.19
CA TYR A 311 31.45 20.00 -29.41
C TYR A 311 30.15 20.74 -29.05
N PRO A 312 29.89 21.92 -29.64
CA PRO A 312 28.76 22.75 -29.24
C PRO A 312 27.47 21.95 -29.41
N LYS A 313 26.80 21.65 -28.28
CA LYS A 313 25.41 21.21 -28.33
C LYS A 313 24.66 22.35 -28.99
N LYS A 314 23.89 22.08 -30.06
CA LYS A 314 22.91 23.05 -30.55
C LYS A 314 22.10 23.52 -29.34
N THR A 315 22.33 24.75 -28.89
CA THR A 315 21.50 25.41 -27.90
C THR A 315 20.13 25.50 -28.53
N SER A 316 19.20 24.77 -27.96
CA SER A 316 17.81 24.75 -28.38
C SER A 316 17.26 26.17 -28.23
N GLY A 317 16.98 26.83 -29.35
CA GLY A 317 15.84 27.76 -29.47
C GLY A 317 14.49 27.06 -29.26
N GLY A 318 14.47 25.94 -28.53
CA GLY A 318 13.36 24.99 -28.41
C GLY A 318 12.32 25.40 -27.37
N GLY A 319 12.64 26.30 -26.43
CA GLY A 319 11.63 26.80 -25.49
C GLY A 319 10.47 27.49 -26.21
N SER A 320 10.77 28.37 -27.18
CA SER A 320 9.74 29.06 -27.97
C SER A 320 8.99 28.14 -28.90
N ARG A 321 9.68 27.14 -29.49
CA ARG A 321 9.07 26.20 -30.44
C ARG A 321 8.18 25.17 -29.75
N VAL A 322 8.60 24.63 -28.61
CA VAL A 322 7.79 23.69 -27.81
C VAL A 322 6.53 24.38 -27.26
N VAL A 323 6.65 25.64 -26.84
CA VAL A 323 5.47 26.44 -26.42
C VAL A 323 4.52 26.66 -27.59
N GLU A 324 5.03 26.99 -28.78
CA GLU A 324 4.21 27.14 -29.99
C GLU A 324 3.53 25.81 -30.39
N GLU A 325 4.24 24.68 -30.33
CA GLU A 325 3.69 23.34 -30.61
C GLU A 325 2.58 22.96 -29.60
N ILE A 326 2.73 23.30 -28.31
CA ILE A 326 1.68 23.11 -27.29
C ILE A 326 0.46 23.99 -27.59
N LEU A 327 0.65 25.25 -27.97
CA LEU A 327 -0.44 26.16 -28.31
C LEU A 327 -1.20 25.69 -29.56
N GLN A 328 -0.49 25.19 -30.56
CA GLN A 328 -1.09 24.60 -31.76
C GLN A 328 -1.89 23.34 -31.41
N ALA A 329 -1.35 22.47 -30.56
CA ALA A 329 -2.06 21.30 -30.08
C ALA A 329 -3.34 21.67 -29.31
N ARG A 330 -3.29 22.65 -28.40
CA ARG A 330 -4.48 23.16 -27.69
C ARG A 330 -5.56 23.67 -28.65
N ARG A 331 -5.19 24.53 -29.61
CA ARG A 331 -6.12 25.05 -30.63
C ARG A 331 -6.72 23.95 -31.50
N PHE A 332 -5.95 22.91 -31.83
CA PHE A 332 -6.48 21.77 -32.57
C PHE A 332 -7.50 20.98 -31.76
N LEU A 333 -7.19 20.77 -30.46
CA LEU A 333 -8.04 20.01 -29.55
C LEU A 333 -9.35 20.72 -29.19
N GLU A 334 -9.45 22.04 -29.37
CA GLU A 334 -10.72 22.81 -29.21
C GLU A 334 -11.85 22.33 -30.14
N ARG A 335 -11.54 21.54 -31.17
CA ARG A 335 -12.54 20.90 -32.05
C ARG A 335 -13.32 19.78 -31.37
N TYR A 336 -12.81 19.25 -30.26
CA TYR A 336 -13.44 18.19 -29.49
C TYR A 336 -14.07 18.78 -28.24
N GLN A 337 -15.14 18.15 -27.77
CA GLN A 337 -15.79 18.53 -26.52
C GLN A 337 -15.22 17.69 -25.38
N PHE A 338 -14.46 18.34 -24.51
CA PHE A 338 -13.86 17.72 -23.34
C PHE A 338 -14.48 18.23 -22.04
N ARG A 339 -14.44 17.39 -21.01
CA ARG A 339 -14.69 17.79 -19.62
C ARG A 339 -13.89 16.92 -18.66
N TYR A 340 -13.53 17.44 -17.50
CA TYR A 340 -12.80 16.70 -16.48
C TYR A 340 -13.75 16.31 -15.36
N ASN A 341 -14.01 15.01 -15.22
CA ASN A 341 -14.94 14.53 -14.21
C ASN A 341 -14.26 14.52 -12.83
N VAL A 342 -14.59 15.51 -12.01
CA VAL A 342 -13.98 15.68 -10.67
C VAL A 342 -14.40 14.62 -9.66
N VAL A 343 -15.44 13.84 -9.96
CA VAL A 343 -15.88 12.71 -9.11
C VAL A 343 -15.05 11.46 -9.43
N SER A 344 -14.90 11.11 -10.71
CA SER A 344 -14.11 9.94 -11.13
C SER A 344 -12.60 10.22 -11.21
N GLY A 345 -12.20 11.49 -11.31
CA GLY A 345 -10.82 11.94 -11.47
C GLY A 345 -10.25 11.63 -12.86
N LYS A 346 -11.09 11.67 -13.90
CA LYS A 346 -10.71 11.31 -15.27
C LYS A 346 -11.18 12.35 -16.29
N PRO A 347 -10.39 12.62 -17.35
CA PRO A 347 -10.88 13.38 -18.48
C PRO A 347 -11.88 12.54 -19.29
N GLU A 348 -12.92 13.19 -19.78
CA GLU A 348 -13.98 12.64 -20.62
C GLU A 348 -14.06 13.44 -21.92
N MET A 349 -14.44 12.76 -23.00
CA MET A 349 -14.68 13.36 -24.30
C MET A 349 -16.09 13.00 -24.75
N PHE A 350 -16.77 13.92 -25.41
CA PHE A 350 -18.05 13.61 -26.05
C PHE A 350 -17.84 12.62 -27.19
N ASP A 351 -18.56 11.52 -27.14
CA ASP A 351 -18.62 10.51 -28.19
C ASP A 351 -19.92 10.71 -28.97
N GLU A 352 -19.80 10.89 -30.29
CA GLU A 352 -20.94 11.15 -31.17
C GLU A 352 -21.81 9.91 -31.38
N GLU A 353 -21.23 8.70 -31.32
CA GLU A 353 -21.96 7.44 -31.51
C GLU A 353 -22.81 7.13 -30.27
N GLU A 354 -22.23 7.29 -29.08
CA GLU A 354 -22.92 7.09 -27.80
C GLU A 354 -23.78 8.30 -27.39
N CYS A 355 -23.64 9.43 -28.09
CA CYS A 355 -24.29 10.71 -27.76
C CYS A 355 -24.07 11.12 -26.29
N ALA A 356 -22.90 10.81 -25.74
CA ALA A 356 -22.58 10.96 -24.33
C ALA A 356 -21.10 11.25 -24.12
N PHE A 357 -20.77 11.87 -23.00
CA PHE A 357 -19.38 12.00 -22.56
C PHE A 357 -18.91 10.67 -21.96
N VAL A 358 -17.82 10.14 -22.50
CA VAL A 358 -17.21 8.88 -22.06
C VAL A 358 -15.78 9.13 -21.57
N PRO A 359 -15.30 8.35 -20.58
CA PRO A 359 -13.91 8.45 -20.12
C PRO A 359 -12.93 8.23 -21.27
N ILE A 360 -11.91 9.10 -21.38
CA ILE A 360 -10.88 8.95 -22.40
C ILE A 360 -10.11 7.65 -22.13
N THR A 361 -10.20 6.73 -23.09
CA THR A 361 -9.46 5.46 -23.07
C THR A 361 -8.09 5.61 -23.72
N ASP A 362 -7.19 4.66 -23.48
CA ASP A 362 -5.89 4.60 -24.17
C ASP A 362 -6.04 4.61 -25.70
N LYS A 363 -7.10 3.99 -26.23
CA LYS A 363 -7.40 4.00 -27.67
C LYS A 363 -7.73 5.42 -28.15
N MET A 364 -8.61 6.12 -27.44
CA MET A 364 -9.00 7.50 -27.77
C MET A 364 -7.81 8.46 -27.68
N GLU A 365 -6.97 8.31 -26.66
CA GLU A 365 -5.74 9.10 -26.51
C GLU A 365 -4.79 8.89 -27.70
N ASN A 366 -4.57 7.64 -28.12
CA ASN A 366 -3.76 7.33 -29.30
C ASN A 366 -4.41 7.88 -30.59
N SER A 367 -5.74 7.83 -30.72
CA SER A 367 -6.46 8.44 -31.84
C SER A 367 -6.29 9.96 -31.90
N LEU A 368 -6.38 10.65 -30.75
CA LEU A 368 -6.12 12.09 -30.66
C LEU A 368 -4.67 12.44 -31.03
N PHE A 369 -3.71 11.62 -30.58
CA PHE A 369 -2.31 11.75 -30.96
C PHE A 369 -2.10 11.61 -32.48
N MET A 370 -2.72 10.60 -33.10
CA MET A 370 -2.65 10.42 -34.55
C MET A 370 -3.28 11.59 -35.31
N ALA A 371 -4.43 12.09 -34.85
CA ALA A 371 -5.09 13.26 -35.45
C ALA A 371 -4.22 14.53 -35.39
N LEU A 372 -3.48 14.74 -34.30
CA LEU A 372 -2.50 15.82 -34.19
C LEU A 372 -1.34 15.63 -35.19
N CYS A 373 -0.81 14.41 -35.30
CA CYS A 373 0.25 14.09 -36.27
C CYS A 373 -0.20 14.31 -37.72
N ASP A 374 -1.40 13.88 -38.08
CA ASP A 374 -1.98 14.04 -39.42
C ASP A 374 -2.20 15.52 -39.76
N ALA A 375 -2.47 16.36 -38.75
CA ALA A 375 -2.55 17.81 -38.89
C ALA A 375 -1.16 18.51 -38.93
N GLY A 376 -0.06 17.76 -38.90
CA GLY A 376 1.30 18.28 -38.91
C GLY A 376 1.76 18.88 -37.57
N ILE A 377 1.03 18.63 -36.48
CA ILE A 377 1.32 19.19 -35.15
C ILE A 377 2.20 18.20 -34.38
N GLN A 378 3.40 18.62 -34.00
CA GLN A 378 4.33 17.81 -33.22
C GLN A 378 3.97 17.84 -31.73
N CYS A 379 3.09 16.93 -31.29
CA CYS A 379 2.68 16.83 -29.90
C CYS A 379 2.93 15.42 -29.36
N PRO A 380 4.02 15.19 -28.61
CA PRO A 380 4.27 13.91 -27.95
C PRO A 380 3.14 13.49 -26.99
N VAL A 381 2.87 12.19 -26.87
CA VAL A 381 1.74 11.65 -26.07
C VAL A 381 1.75 12.12 -24.60
N ASN A 382 2.92 12.29 -23.99
CA ASN A 382 3.03 12.82 -22.62
C ASN A 382 2.58 14.28 -22.52
N ILE A 383 2.80 15.09 -23.56
CA ILE A 383 2.31 16.47 -23.63
C ILE A 383 0.80 16.47 -23.83
N LEU A 384 0.27 15.63 -24.73
CA LEU A 384 -1.16 15.42 -24.89
C LEU A 384 -1.82 15.05 -23.55
N ARG A 385 -1.29 14.06 -22.83
CA ARG A 385 -1.76 13.69 -21.47
C ARG A 385 -1.70 14.87 -20.50
N SER A 386 -0.67 15.69 -20.58
CA SER A 386 -0.53 16.87 -19.71
C SER A 386 -1.60 17.92 -20.04
N ILE A 387 -1.92 18.10 -21.33
CA ILE A 387 -3.03 18.97 -21.76
C ILE A 387 -4.37 18.41 -21.25
N LEU A 388 -4.62 17.11 -21.42
CA LEU A 388 -5.86 16.45 -21.00
C LEU A 388 -6.05 16.39 -19.47
N ASN A 389 -5.00 16.59 -18.67
CA ASN A 389 -5.08 16.61 -17.20
C ASN A 389 -4.73 18.00 -16.63
N SER A 390 -4.99 19.06 -17.40
CA SER A 390 -4.77 20.44 -16.99
C SER A 390 -6.04 21.26 -17.11
N ASP A 391 -6.03 22.49 -16.56
CA ASP A 391 -7.11 23.48 -16.63
C ASP A 391 -7.55 23.86 -18.06
N PHE A 392 -6.88 23.33 -19.10
CA PHE A 392 -7.39 23.38 -20.46
C PHE A 392 -8.73 22.65 -20.61
N ILE A 393 -8.92 21.53 -19.89
CA ILE A 393 -10.19 20.82 -19.84
C ILE A 393 -11.02 21.37 -18.67
N PRO A 394 -12.27 21.82 -18.90
CA PRO A 394 -13.11 22.35 -17.83
C PRO A 394 -13.56 21.26 -16.88
N ASP A 395 -13.52 21.55 -15.58
CA ASP A 395 -14.06 20.68 -14.53
C ASP A 395 -15.58 20.49 -14.67
N PHE A 396 -16.03 19.27 -14.40
CA PHE A 396 -17.42 18.87 -14.45
C PHE A 396 -17.75 17.99 -13.25
N HIS A 397 -18.75 18.40 -12.46
CA HIS A 397 -19.22 17.66 -11.31
C HIS A 397 -20.55 16.95 -11.61
N PRO A 398 -20.53 15.68 -12.07
CA PRO A 398 -21.71 14.98 -12.58
C PRO A 398 -22.91 14.96 -11.62
N ILE A 399 -22.65 14.73 -10.34
CA ILE A 399 -23.70 14.65 -9.33
C ILE A 399 -24.37 16.02 -9.11
N ARG A 400 -23.60 17.09 -8.88
CA ARG A 400 -24.12 18.46 -8.73
C ARG A 400 -24.87 18.92 -9.98
N GLU A 401 -24.31 18.65 -11.15
CA GLU A 401 -24.91 18.99 -12.44
C GLU A 401 -26.25 18.29 -12.69
N TYR A 402 -26.42 17.05 -12.22
CA TYR A 402 -27.73 16.40 -12.22
C TYR A 402 -28.75 17.20 -11.38
N PHE A 403 -28.40 17.53 -10.14
CA PHE A 403 -29.31 18.28 -9.25
C PHE A 403 -29.61 19.69 -9.75
N TYR A 404 -28.64 20.40 -10.33
CA TYR A 404 -28.84 21.75 -10.89
C TYR A 404 -29.76 21.78 -12.12
N LYS A 405 -29.95 20.65 -12.80
CA LYS A 405 -30.84 20.52 -13.96
C LYS A 405 -32.27 20.11 -13.59
N LEU A 406 -32.53 19.76 -12.35
CA LEU A 406 -33.86 19.37 -11.92
C LEU A 406 -34.80 20.56 -11.89
N ASP A 407 -36.04 20.36 -12.34
CA ASP A 407 -37.09 21.33 -12.13
C ASP A 407 -37.39 21.49 -10.63
N PRO A 408 -37.67 22.72 -10.14
CA PRO A 408 -38.02 22.93 -8.75
C PRO A 408 -39.25 22.10 -8.33
N TRP A 409 -39.22 21.58 -7.11
CA TRP A 409 -40.36 20.89 -6.54
C TRP A 409 -41.56 21.83 -6.35
N ASP A 410 -42.77 21.31 -6.59
CA ASP A 410 -44.02 22.08 -6.53
C ASP A 410 -44.45 22.52 -5.11
N GLY A 411 -43.75 22.05 -4.08
CA GLY A 411 -44.03 22.34 -2.68
C GLY A 411 -45.27 21.63 -2.11
N LYS A 412 -45.96 20.79 -2.90
CA LYS A 412 -47.27 20.20 -2.57
C LYS A 412 -47.27 18.69 -2.65
N THR A 413 -46.71 18.12 -3.71
CA THR A 413 -46.81 16.69 -3.99
C THR A 413 -45.69 15.92 -3.29
N ASP A 414 -46.03 14.97 -2.41
CA ASP A 414 -45.01 14.16 -1.71
C ASP A 414 -44.55 12.96 -2.56
N HIS A 415 -43.68 13.22 -3.53
CA HIS A 415 -43.07 12.21 -4.40
C HIS A 415 -42.21 11.19 -3.64
N ILE A 416 -41.53 11.62 -2.57
CA ILE A 416 -40.78 10.71 -1.70
C ILE A 416 -41.72 9.72 -1.01
N ALA A 417 -42.88 10.18 -0.52
CA ALA A 417 -43.88 9.29 0.06
C ALA A 417 -44.47 8.33 -0.98
N GLN A 418 -44.68 8.78 -2.22
CA GLN A 418 -45.10 7.91 -3.33
C GLN A 418 -44.07 6.79 -3.58
N LEU A 419 -42.78 7.12 -3.59
CA LEU A 419 -41.71 6.14 -3.75
C LEU A 419 -41.62 5.19 -2.55
N ALA A 420 -41.75 5.71 -1.33
CA ALA A 420 -41.78 4.90 -0.11
C ALA A 420 -42.95 3.90 -0.13
N ALA A 421 -44.11 4.29 -0.66
CA ALA A 421 -45.28 3.43 -0.79
C ALA A 421 -45.13 2.28 -1.80
N ALA A 422 -44.08 2.29 -2.64
CA ALA A 422 -43.74 1.16 -3.50
C ALA A 422 -43.21 -0.05 -2.72
N ILE A 423 -42.87 0.11 -1.43
CA ILE A 423 -42.51 -0.97 -0.51
C ILE A 423 -43.54 -1.05 0.61
N VAL A 424 -44.03 -2.26 0.85
CA VAL A 424 -44.79 -2.60 2.07
C VAL A 424 -43.83 -3.24 3.06
N THR A 425 -43.75 -2.67 4.26
CA THR A 425 -42.85 -3.12 5.35
C THR A 425 -43.63 -3.50 6.60
N SER A 426 -43.00 -4.21 7.52
CA SER A 426 -43.60 -4.55 8.83
C SER A 426 -43.87 -3.33 9.73
N SER A 427 -43.20 -2.19 9.51
CA SER A 427 -43.44 -0.92 10.21
C SER A 427 -43.54 0.25 9.22
N GLN A 428 -44.68 0.35 8.52
CA GLN A 428 -44.85 1.28 7.39
C GLN A 428 -44.70 2.76 7.75
N LYS A 429 -45.18 3.17 8.93
CA LYS A 429 -45.09 4.55 9.41
C LYS A 429 -43.63 4.93 9.68
N TYR A 430 -42.89 4.05 10.36
CA TYR A 430 -41.47 4.22 10.62
C TYR A 430 -40.65 4.22 9.32
N TRP A 431 -40.94 3.30 8.39
CA TRP A 431 -40.35 3.27 7.05
C TRP A 431 -40.49 4.60 6.30
N SER A 432 -41.71 5.12 6.20
CA SER A 432 -41.98 6.35 5.45
C SER A 432 -41.21 7.56 6.02
N LYS A 433 -41.15 7.66 7.36
CA LYS A 433 -40.40 8.71 8.08
C LYS A 433 -38.89 8.56 7.87
N ALA A 434 -38.36 7.37 8.11
CA ALA A 434 -36.92 7.09 8.05
C ALA A 434 -36.38 7.16 6.62
N PHE A 435 -37.12 6.63 5.64
CA PHE A 435 -36.76 6.70 4.22
C PHE A 435 -36.68 8.15 3.72
N LYS A 436 -37.64 9.00 4.09
CA LYS A 436 -37.62 10.42 3.73
C LYS A 436 -36.39 11.13 4.31
N LYS A 437 -36.11 10.93 5.60
CA LYS A 437 -34.91 11.49 6.23
C LYS A 437 -33.62 10.99 5.59
N TRP A 438 -33.51 9.69 5.39
CA TRP A 438 -32.35 9.07 4.79
C TRP A 438 -32.12 9.57 3.35
N LEU A 439 -33.16 9.67 2.52
CA LEU A 439 -33.03 10.16 1.15
C LEU A 439 -32.60 11.64 1.08
N VAL A 440 -33.12 12.49 1.96
CA VAL A 440 -32.65 13.88 2.06
C VAL A 440 -31.20 13.93 2.54
N ALA A 441 -30.79 13.04 3.46
CA ALA A 441 -29.40 12.92 3.90
C ALA A 441 -28.46 12.47 2.77
N VAL A 442 -28.92 11.58 1.88
CA VAL A 442 -28.19 11.16 0.68
C VAL A 442 -27.92 12.35 -0.24
N VAL A 443 -28.93 13.19 -0.48
CA VAL A 443 -28.77 14.40 -1.29
C VAL A 443 -27.81 15.39 -0.62
N ALA A 444 -27.95 15.60 0.70
CA ALA A 444 -27.09 16.49 1.46
C ALA A 444 -25.61 16.09 1.40
N SER A 445 -25.29 14.80 1.60
CA SER A 445 -23.91 14.31 1.56
C SER A 445 -23.29 14.33 0.17
N ALA A 446 -24.13 14.15 -0.86
CA ALA A 446 -23.70 14.19 -2.25
C ALA A 446 -23.34 15.61 -2.74
N LEU A 447 -24.02 16.64 -2.21
CA LEU A 447 -23.84 18.02 -2.63
C LEU A 447 -22.80 18.78 -1.80
N VAL A 448 -22.72 18.51 -0.50
CA VAL A 448 -21.84 19.24 0.43
C VAL A 448 -20.77 18.32 1.00
N ASP A 449 -19.53 18.53 0.58
CA ASP A 449 -18.37 17.66 0.87
C ASP A 449 -18.06 17.45 2.37
N LYS A 450 -18.65 18.26 3.27
CA LYS A 450 -18.48 18.16 4.73
C LYS A 450 -19.61 17.41 5.43
N LEU A 451 -20.71 17.14 4.75
CA LEU A 451 -21.88 16.48 5.31
C LEU A 451 -21.81 14.99 4.99
N ILE A 452 -21.99 14.15 6.01
CA ILE A 452 -21.90 12.70 5.86
C ILE A 452 -23.17 12.08 6.40
N ASN A 453 -23.76 11.20 5.61
CA ASN A 453 -24.89 10.38 6.03
C ASN A 453 -24.37 9.18 6.83
N HIS A 454 -24.62 9.18 8.14
CA HIS A 454 -24.18 8.09 9.02
C HIS A 454 -25.15 6.91 9.04
N GLN A 455 -26.31 7.02 8.37
CA GLN A 455 -27.35 6.01 8.35
C GLN A 455 -27.27 5.15 7.08
N VAL A 456 -27.36 3.84 7.29
CA VAL A 456 -27.39 2.80 6.27
C VAL A 456 -28.82 2.28 6.16
N LEU A 457 -29.40 2.34 4.97
CA LEU A 457 -30.71 1.75 4.71
C LEU A 457 -30.58 0.25 4.45
N VAL A 458 -31.27 -0.61 5.21
CA VAL A 458 -31.19 -2.06 5.05
C VAL A 458 -32.57 -2.64 4.82
N LEU A 459 -32.76 -3.32 3.67
CA LEU A 459 -33.97 -4.06 3.35
C LEU A 459 -33.76 -5.55 3.62
N LEU A 460 -34.59 -6.11 4.48
CA LEU A 460 -34.66 -7.54 4.81
C LEU A 460 -35.88 -8.16 4.14
N GLY A 461 -35.90 -9.48 3.95
CA GLY A 461 -37.06 -10.21 3.46
C GLY A 461 -36.66 -11.39 2.58
N ILE A 462 -37.65 -12.11 2.06
CA ILE A 462 -37.41 -13.32 1.27
C ILE A 462 -36.52 -13.06 0.05
N GLN A 463 -35.73 -14.08 -0.33
CA GLN A 463 -34.91 -14.04 -1.54
C GLN A 463 -35.82 -13.89 -2.78
N GLY A 464 -35.38 -13.12 -3.77
CA GLY A 464 -36.14 -12.90 -4.99
C GLY A 464 -37.25 -11.84 -4.92
N LEU A 465 -37.47 -11.20 -3.75
CA LEU A 465 -38.45 -10.10 -3.61
C LEU A 465 -38.10 -8.83 -4.41
N GLY A 466 -36.88 -8.74 -4.94
CA GLY A 466 -36.41 -7.59 -5.73
C GLY A 466 -35.92 -6.40 -4.88
N LYS A 467 -35.36 -6.66 -3.69
CA LYS A 467 -34.81 -5.65 -2.77
C LYS A 467 -33.67 -4.84 -3.41
N THR A 468 -32.65 -5.54 -3.93
CA THR A 468 -31.52 -4.93 -4.63
C THR A 468 -31.98 -4.22 -5.91
N THR A 469 -32.96 -4.80 -6.62
CA THR A 469 -33.58 -4.18 -7.79
C THR A 469 -34.23 -2.84 -7.46
N PHE A 470 -34.92 -2.74 -6.31
CA PHE A 470 -35.52 -1.48 -5.85
C PHE A 470 -34.45 -0.45 -5.49
N LEU A 471 -33.42 -0.86 -4.72
CA LEU A 471 -32.32 0.03 -4.33
C LEU A 471 -31.57 0.57 -5.55
N ILE A 472 -31.36 -0.26 -6.58
CA ILE A 472 -30.82 0.18 -7.87
C ILE A 472 -31.83 1.05 -8.63
N GLY A 473 -33.11 0.68 -8.58
CA GLY A 473 -34.22 1.33 -9.28
C GLY A 473 -34.56 2.73 -8.77
N MET A 474 -34.13 3.09 -7.56
CA MET A 474 -34.27 4.45 -7.02
C MET A 474 -33.14 5.41 -7.42
N ILE A 475 -32.22 4.97 -8.29
CA ILE A 475 -31.11 5.79 -8.79
C ILE A 475 -31.48 6.37 -10.18
N PRO A 476 -31.38 7.70 -10.36
CA PRO A 476 -31.59 8.34 -11.66
C PRO A 476 -30.65 7.82 -12.73
N LEU A 477 -31.08 7.81 -14.00
CA LEU A 477 -30.31 7.23 -15.10
C LEU A 477 -28.91 7.86 -15.22
N GLU A 478 -28.85 9.18 -15.05
CA GLU A 478 -27.64 10.00 -15.12
C GLU A 478 -26.64 9.68 -14.00
N LEU A 479 -27.11 9.13 -12.88
CA LEU A 479 -26.29 8.80 -11.72
C LEU A 479 -25.90 7.34 -11.63
N LYS A 480 -26.36 6.47 -12.54
CA LYS A 480 -26.08 5.02 -12.49
C LYS A 480 -24.59 4.67 -12.50
N ASN A 481 -23.77 5.47 -13.19
CA ASN A 481 -22.32 5.27 -13.25
C ASN A 481 -21.59 5.67 -11.97
N TYR A 482 -22.29 6.26 -11.01
CA TYR A 482 -21.78 6.65 -9.69
C TYR A 482 -22.40 5.80 -8.60
N VAL A 483 -22.68 4.53 -8.90
CA VAL A 483 -23.21 3.58 -7.92
C VAL A 483 -22.36 2.32 -7.94
N TYR A 484 -22.00 1.88 -6.75
CA TYR A 484 -21.34 0.60 -6.56
C TYR A 484 -22.32 -0.37 -5.92
N ALA A 485 -22.52 -1.52 -6.56
CA ALA A 485 -23.28 -2.63 -6.00
C ALA A 485 -22.35 -3.83 -5.81
N GLY A 486 -22.17 -4.26 -4.56
CA GLY A 486 -21.29 -5.39 -4.22
C GLY A 486 -20.71 -5.30 -2.80
N THR A 487 -19.80 -6.22 -2.48
CA THR A 487 -19.18 -6.31 -1.16
C THR A 487 -18.09 -5.25 -0.97
N ILE A 488 -18.18 -4.48 0.11
CA ILE A 488 -17.10 -3.56 0.51
C ILE A 488 -16.13 -4.30 1.42
N ASN A 489 -14.85 -4.30 1.08
CA ASN A 489 -13.79 -4.75 2.00
C ASN A 489 -13.24 -3.54 2.77
N PRO A 490 -13.49 -3.41 4.09
CA PRO A 490 -13.10 -2.22 4.81
C PRO A 490 -11.60 -1.92 4.87
N ASP A 491 -10.77 -2.95 4.65
CA ASP A 491 -9.30 -2.85 4.71
C ASP A 491 -8.66 -2.57 3.35
N SER A 492 -9.45 -2.54 2.26
CA SER A 492 -8.95 -2.28 0.91
C SER A 492 -8.87 -0.78 0.60
N LYS A 493 -7.79 -0.37 -0.09
CA LYS A 493 -7.67 0.99 -0.64
C LYS A 493 -8.74 1.29 -1.69
N ASP A 494 -9.19 0.28 -2.42
CA ASP A 494 -10.21 0.45 -3.47
C ASP A 494 -11.57 0.83 -2.86
N SER A 495 -11.89 0.27 -1.68
CA SER A 495 -13.10 0.64 -0.93
C SER A 495 -13.12 2.10 -0.52
N LEU A 496 -11.96 2.66 -0.17
CA LEU A 496 -11.84 4.10 0.13
C LEU A 496 -12.12 4.95 -1.11
N VAL A 497 -11.66 4.53 -2.29
CA VAL A 497 -11.94 5.23 -3.54
C VAL A 497 -13.45 5.20 -3.83
N TYR A 498 -14.13 4.08 -3.60
CA TYR A 498 -15.59 3.98 -3.79
C TYR A 498 -16.39 4.98 -2.95
N LEU A 499 -15.91 5.37 -1.76
CA LEU A 499 -16.57 6.39 -0.91
C LEU A 499 -16.58 7.80 -1.54
N SER A 500 -15.58 8.07 -2.39
CA SER A 500 -15.41 9.38 -3.03
C SER A 500 -16.02 9.46 -4.42
N GLN A 501 -16.05 8.34 -5.13
CA GLN A 501 -16.47 8.27 -6.53
C GLN A 501 -17.94 7.91 -6.71
N ASN A 502 -18.61 7.37 -5.69
CA ASN A 502 -20.00 6.96 -5.79
C ASN A 502 -20.93 7.93 -5.03
N PHE A 503 -22.14 8.05 -5.55
CA PHE A 503 -23.29 8.67 -4.93
C PHE A 503 -23.94 7.74 -3.90
N LEU A 504 -24.08 6.47 -4.24
CA LEU A 504 -24.65 5.44 -3.37
C LEU A 504 -23.83 4.15 -3.48
N ILE A 505 -23.60 3.52 -2.33
CA ILE A 505 -23.04 2.17 -2.28
C ILE A 505 -24.11 1.21 -1.77
N ILE A 506 -24.44 0.21 -2.59
CA ILE A 506 -25.38 -0.85 -2.30
C ILE A 506 -24.59 -2.10 -1.93
N MET A 507 -24.58 -2.43 -0.64
CA MET A 507 -23.88 -3.60 -0.13
C MET A 507 -24.72 -4.85 -0.38
N ASP A 508 -24.16 -5.75 -1.18
CA ASP A 508 -24.66 -7.11 -1.30
C ASP A 508 -24.09 -7.96 -0.15
N GLU A 509 -24.83 -8.97 0.31
CA GLU A 509 -24.35 -9.94 1.32
C GLU A 509 -23.92 -9.31 2.67
N LEU A 510 -24.64 -8.29 3.15
CA LEU A 510 -24.35 -7.64 4.44
C LEU A 510 -24.41 -8.62 5.64
N ALA A 511 -25.09 -9.76 5.51
CA ALA A 511 -25.17 -10.81 6.54
C ALA A 511 -23.86 -11.62 6.72
N ASP A 512 -23.01 -11.70 5.69
CA ASP A 512 -21.79 -12.50 5.72
C ASP A 512 -20.65 -11.82 6.48
N LEU A 513 -20.79 -10.52 6.74
CA LEU A 513 -19.79 -9.73 7.44
C LEU A 513 -19.57 -10.23 8.89
N THR A 514 -18.31 -10.41 9.26
CA THR A 514 -17.94 -10.77 10.63
C THR A 514 -18.15 -9.57 11.57
N ARG A 515 -18.09 -9.81 12.89
CA ARG A 515 -18.17 -8.73 13.87
C ARG A 515 -17.08 -7.66 13.69
N SER A 516 -15.87 -8.07 13.31
CA SER A 516 -14.78 -7.14 12.99
C SER A 516 -15.07 -6.32 11.73
N ASP A 517 -15.61 -6.95 10.69
CA ASP A 517 -15.94 -6.26 9.44
C ASP A 517 -17.04 -5.21 9.66
N LEU A 518 -18.07 -5.54 10.44
CA LEU A 518 -19.10 -4.58 10.85
C LEU A 518 -18.52 -3.41 11.66
N SER A 519 -17.51 -3.65 12.49
CA SER A 519 -16.82 -2.57 13.23
C SER A 519 -16.02 -1.66 12.29
N ASN A 520 -15.31 -2.23 11.31
CA ASN A 520 -14.55 -1.46 10.35
C ASN A 520 -15.47 -0.70 9.38
N LEU A 521 -16.57 -1.31 8.95
CA LEU A 521 -17.60 -0.67 8.14
C LEU A 521 -18.23 0.52 8.86
N LYS A 522 -18.50 0.42 10.17
CA LYS A 522 -18.97 1.56 10.98
C LYS A 522 -17.97 2.72 10.99
N ALA A 523 -16.67 2.43 11.00
CA ALA A 523 -15.64 3.45 10.94
C ALA A 523 -15.60 4.11 9.56
N LEU A 524 -15.72 3.33 8.47
CA LEU A 524 -15.81 3.82 7.11
C LEU A 524 -17.02 4.73 6.87
N ILE A 525 -18.20 4.33 7.34
CA ILE A 525 -19.43 5.13 7.23
C ILE A 525 -19.27 6.52 7.88
N THR A 526 -18.44 6.62 8.93
CA THR A 526 -18.19 7.90 9.64
C THR A 526 -16.94 8.64 9.20
N LEU A 527 -16.23 8.16 8.17
CA LEU A 527 -14.96 8.72 7.76
C LEU A 527 -15.16 10.14 7.16
N PRO A 528 -14.50 11.19 7.67
CA PRO A 528 -14.74 12.58 7.24
C PRO A 528 -14.26 12.85 5.80
N SER A 529 -13.11 12.31 5.44
CA SER A 529 -12.51 12.44 4.11
C SER A 529 -11.53 11.30 3.86
N ILE A 530 -11.20 11.07 2.59
CA ILE A 530 -10.38 9.96 2.12
C ILE A 530 -9.03 10.49 1.67
N GLN A 531 -7.98 10.20 2.42
CA GLN A 531 -6.61 10.47 1.98
C GLN A 531 -6.07 9.28 1.19
N VAL A 532 -5.96 9.41 -0.13
CA VAL A 532 -5.47 8.35 -1.02
C VAL A 532 -4.44 8.89 -1.99
N ARG A 533 -3.47 8.04 -2.35
CA ARG A 533 -2.55 8.28 -3.47
C ARG A 533 -2.95 7.33 -4.58
N LYS A 534 -3.52 7.83 -5.67
CA LYS A 534 -3.90 6.94 -6.78
C LYS A 534 -2.65 6.35 -7.44
N PRO A 535 -2.74 5.17 -8.08
CA PRO A 535 -1.63 4.61 -8.84
C PRO A 535 -1.08 5.66 -9.82
N TYR A 536 0.25 5.77 -9.91
CA TYR A 536 0.96 6.69 -10.81
C TYR A 536 0.85 8.20 -10.49
N GLU A 537 0.05 8.61 -9.50
CA GLU A 537 0.04 9.99 -9.00
C GLU A 537 1.26 10.25 -8.09
N LYS A 538 1.84 11.45 -8.23
CA LYS A 538 3.01 11.87 -7.44
C LYS A 538 2.62 12.27 -6.02
N HIS A 539 1.44 12.83 -5.84
CA HIS A 539 0.95 13.40 -4.59
C HIS A 539 -0.23 12.58 -4.03
N SER A 540 -0.41 12.59 -2.71
CA SER A 540 -1.64 12.09 -2.10
C SER A 540 -2.70 13.17 -2.18
N GLU A 541 -3.91 12.80 -2.55
CA GLU A 541 -5.08 13.68 -2.57
C GLU A 541 -5.97 13.43 -1.36
N ASN A 542 -6.69 14.46 -0.93
CA ASN A 542 -7.76 14.32 0.06
C ASN A 542 -9.10 14.44 -0.67
N LEU A 543 -9.74 13.29 -0.88
CA LEU A 543 -11.03 13.19 -1.57
C LEU A 543 -12.17 13.27 -0.55
N PRO A 544 -13.28 13.94 -0.87
CA PRO A 544 -14.42 14.00 0.03
C PRO A 544 -15.19 12.66 0.08
N HIS A 545 -15.84 12.40 1.21
CA HIS A 545 -16.75 11.27 1.37
C HIS A 545 -18.14 11.70 0.91
N ARG A 546 -18.61 11.17 -0.22
CA ARG A 546 -19.91 11.53 -0.83
C ARG A 546 -20.94 10.43 -0.74
N SER A 547 -20.49 9.18 -0.75
CA SER A 547 -21.34 7.98 -0.78
C SER A 547 -22.23 7.87 0.45
N SER A 548 -23.52 7.68 0.21
CA SER A 548 -24.41 7.06 1.21
C SER A 548 -24.43 5.55 1.05
N PHE A 549 -24.99 4.83 2.03
CA PHE A 549 -25.00 3.37 2.04
C PHE A 549 -26.42 2.82 2.11
N ALA A 550 -26.66 1.78 1.31
CA ALA A 550 -27.83 0.91 1.41
C ALA A 550 -27.39 -0.56 1.34
N GLY A 551 -28.26 -1.47 1.71
CA GLY A 551 -27.98 -2.91 1.62
C GLY A 551 -29.26 -3.74 1.60
N SER A 552 -29.11 -4.96 1.12
CA SER A 552 -30.18 -5.96 1.11
C SER A 552 -29.72 -7.24 1.79
N ILE A 553 -30.60 -7.84 2.60
CA ILE A 553 -30.31 -9.06 3.35
C ILE A 553 -31.48 -10.04 3.23
N ASN A 554 -31.18 -11.34 3.25
CA ASN A 554 -32.18 -12.39 3.28
C ASN A 554 -32.46 -12.89 4.71
N ASP A 555 -31.45 -12.94 5.57
CA ASP A 555 -31.56 -13.36 6.97
C ASP A 555 -32.25 -12.32 7.86
N GLU A 556 -33.18 -12.77 8.70
CA GLU A 556 -33.91 -11.91 9.64
C GLU A 556 -33.02 -11.40 10.79
N GLN A 557 -31.98 -12.15 11.17
CA GLN A 557 -31.07 -11.77 12.26
C GLN A 557 -29.65 -11.64 11.73
N PHE A 558 -29.20 -10.40 11.51
CA PHE A 558 -27.85 -10.12 10.98
C PHE A 558 -27.04 -9.15 11.85
N LEU A 559 -27.71 -8.38 12.73
CA LEU A 559 -27.03 -7.40 13.56
C LEU A 559 -26.31 -8.11 14.71
N ARG A 560 -25.01 -8.38 14.51
CA ARG A 560 -24.14 -9.08 15.48
C ARG A 560 -23.54 -8.17 16.56
N ASP A 561 -23.71 -6.85 16.45
CA ASP A 561 -23.08 -5.91 17.37
C ASP A 561 -24.03 -4.88 17.96
N MET A 562 -24.31 -5.10 19.25
CA MET A 562 -25.05 -4.25 20.18
C MET A 562 -24.62 -2.78 20.18
N THR A 563 -23.33 -2.49 19.91
CA THR A 563 -22.79 -1.13 19.95
C THR A 563 -22.91 -0.44 18.60
N GLY A 564 -23.93 0.39 18.41
CA GLY A 564 -24.07 1.22 17.19
C GLY A 564 -25.22 0.84 16.27
N SER A 565 -26.28 0.24 16.83
CA SER A 565 -27.58 0.01 16.18
C SER A 565 -28.11 1.27 15.46
N ARG A 566 -27.87 2.47 16.01
CA ARG A 566 -28.31 3.76 15.44
C ARG A 566 -27.92 4.05 13.98
N ARG A 567 -26.92 3.35 13.42
CA ARG A 567 -26.49 3.52 12.03
C ARG A 567 -27.30 2.68 11.05
N TRP A 568 -28.01 1.67 11.52
CA TRP A 568 -28.73 0.73 10.66
C TRP A 568 -30.22 1.09 10.70
N LEU A 569 -30.81 1.35 9.53
CA LEU A 569 -32.24 1.53 9.37
C LEU A 569 -32.78 0.24 8.73
N CYS A 570 -33.16 -0.72 9.57
CA CYS A 570 -33.56 -2.05 9.14
C CYS A 570 -35.07 -2.16 8.92
N PHE A 571 -35.47 -2.67 7.76
CA PHE A 571 -36.87 -2.85 7.39
C PHE A 571 -37.09 -4.21 6.74
N GLU A 572 -37.98 -5.00 7.33
CA GLU A 572 -38.50 -6.21 6.70
C GLU A 572 -39.50 -5.81 5.61
N ALA A 573 -39.13 -6.03 4.36
CA ALA A 573 -39.96 -5.82 3.19
C ALA A 573 -40.83 -7.06 2.97
N LEU A 574 -42.15 -6.84 2.93
CA LEU A 574 -43.16 -7.87 2.68
C LEU A 574 -43.52 -7.95 1.21
N SER A 575 -43.55 -6.80 0.51
CA SER A 575 -43.76 -6.73 -0.93
C SER A 575 -43.11 -5.48 -1.53
N ILE A 576 -42.64 -5.59 -2.77
CA ILE A 576 -41.94 -4.50 -3.48
C ILE A 576 -42.52 -4.36 -4.89
N ASN A 577 -42.96 -3.16 -5.25
CA ASN A 577 -43.33 -2.80 -6.62
C ASN A 577 -42.14 -2.15 -7.35
N ASN A 578 -41.33 -2.96 -8.01
CA ASN A 578 -40.21 -2.49 -8.84
C ASN A 578 -40.63 -1.81 -10.16
N LYS A 579 -41.93 -1.84 -10.52
CA LYS A 579 -42.48 -1.22 -11.74
C LYS A 579 -43.39 -0.05 -11.37
N HIS A 580 -43.00 0.73 -10.37
CA HIS A 580 -43.82 1.81 -9.83
C HIS A 580 -44.07 2.98 -10.80
N GLY A 581 -43.26 3.15 -11.85
CA GLY A 581 -43.43 4.22 -12.85
C GLY A 581 -43.20 5.66 -12.34
N ILE A 582 -42.88 5.81 -11.05
CA ILE A 582 -42.57 7.08 -10.40
C ILE A 582 -41.38 7.76 -11.07
N ASN A 583 -41.53 9.05 -11.37
CA ASN A 583 -40.46 9.88 -11.91
C ASN A 583 -39.46 10.23 -10.81
N LEU A 584 -38.27 9.63 -10.86
CA LEU A 584 -37.21 9.84 -9.87
C LEU A 584 -36.71 11.30 -9.84
N ASN A 585 -36.73 12.02 -10.97
CA ASN A 585 -36.31 13.43 -10.99
C ASN A 585 -37.18 14.29 -10.07
N LEU A 586 -38.49 14.01 -9.99
CA LEU A 586 -39.40 14.70 -9.07
C LEU A 586 -39.14 14.32 -7.60
N VAL A 587 -38.77 13.05 -7.34
CA VAL A 587 -38.39 12.58 -6.00
C VAL A 587 -37.13 13.30 -5.51
N TYR A 588 -36.10 13.37 -6.35
CA TYR A 588 -34.84 14.05 -6.01
C TYR A 588 -34.98 15.57 -5.99
N ALA A 589 -35.86 16.17 -6.81
CA ALA A 589 -36.21 17.58 -6.72
C ALA A 589 -36.85 17.92 -5.37
N GLN A 590 -37.77 17.07 -4.89
CA GLN A 590 -38.34 17.24 -3.55
C GLN A 590 -37.27 17.08 -2.46
N ALA A 591 -36.39 16.08 -2.56
CA ALA A 591 -35.34 15.87 -1.58
C ALA A 591 -34.35 17.05 -1.51
N LEU A 592 -33.99 17.62 -2.67
CA LEU A 592 -33.18 18.82 -2.79
C LEU A 592 -33.87 20.03 -2.14
N ALA A 593 -35.13 20.28 -2.48
CA ALA A 593 -35.90 21.39 -1.91
C ALA A 593 -36.02 21.30 -0.38
N LEU A 594 -36.25 20.09 0.16
CA LEU A 594 -36.28 19.86 1.60
C LEU A 594 -34.92 20.16 2.26
N PHE A 595 -33.82 19.74 1.64
CA PHE A 595 -32.47 20.05 2.14
C PHE A 595 -32.23 21.56 2.18
N GLU A 596 -32.54 22.28 1.11
CA GLU A 596 -32.36 23.74 1.02
C GLU A 596 -33.26 24.50 2.01
N GLN A 597 -34.44 23.98 2.30
CA GLN A 597 -35.36 24.52 3.32
C GLN A 597 -34.93 24.21 4.76
N GLY A 598 -33.82 23.51 4.98
CA GLY A 598 -33.31 23.18 6.31
C GLY A 598 -34.07 22.03 6.99
N PHE A 599 -34.67 21.13 6.22
CA PHE A 599 -35.31 19.93 6.75
C PHE A 599 -34.34 19.12 7.63
N LYS A 600 -34.80 18.71 8.81
CA LYS A 600 -34.02 17.89 9.75
C LYS A 600 -33.91 16.45 9.25
N TYR A 601 -32.93 16.20 8.38
CA TYR A 601 -32.65 14.88 7.80
C TYR A 601 -31.85 13.96 8.74
N TRP A 602 -31.24 14.47 9.81
CA TRP A 602 -30.61 13.66 10.84
C TRP A 602 -31.62 13.21 11.92
N PHE A 603 -31.25 12.16 12.63
CA PHE A 603 -32.05 11.57 13.70
C PHE A 603 -31.60 12.13 15.06
N ASP A 604 -32.56 12.59 15.86
CA ASP A 604 -32.29 13.04 17.24
C ASP A 604 -32.24 11.88 18.25
N ALA A 605 -32.12 12.20 19.54
CA ALA A 605 -32.02 11.20 20.59
C ALA A 605 -33.28 10.32 20.73
N GLU A 606 -34.48 10.90 20.55
CA GLU A 606 -35.75 10.16 20.62
C GLU A 606 -35.88 9.23 19.41
N GLU A 607 -35.54 9.73 18.23
CA GLU A 607 -35.57 8.94 17.00
C GLU A 607 -34.47 7.87 16.96
N ILE A 608 -33.31 8.12 17.58
CA ILE A 608 -32.27 7.10 17.77
C ILE A 608 -32.75 5.99 18.72
N ALA A 609 -33.54 6.33 19.74
CA ALA A 609 -34.17 5.33 20.61
C ALA A 609 -35.21 4.51 19.84
N GLU A 610 -36.03 5.16 19.00
CA GLU A 610 -36.96 4.49 18.07
C GLU A 610 -36.22 3.52 17.12
N ILE A 611 -35.12 3.96 16.48
CA ILE A 611 -34.27 3.10 15.65
C ILE A 611 -33.75 1.90 16.44
N THR A 612 -33.27 2.15 17.66
CA THR A 612 -32.67 1.09 18.49
C THR A 612 -33.73 0.03 18.82
N SER A 613 -34.92 0.44 19.22
CA SER A 613 -36.04 -0.44 19.53
C SER A 613 -36.53 -1.23 18.30
N GLU A 614 -36.69 -0.56 17.15
CA GLU A 614 -37.11 -1.21 15.90
C GLU A 614 -36.06 -2.22 15.37
N ASN A 615 -34.79 -2.05 15.76
CA ASN A 615 -33.69 -2.93 15.38
C ASN A 615 -33.52 -4.15 16.31
N GLU A 616 -34.08 -4.16 17.52
CA GLU A 616 -33.91 -5.25 18.49
C GLU A 616 -34.31 -6.62 17.93
N ARG A 617 -35.36 -6.66 17.09
CA ARG A 617 -35.84 -7.87 16.41
C ARG A 617 -34.87 -8.44 15.37
N PHE A 618 -33.92 -7.64 14.88
CA PHE A 618 -32.93 -8.05 13.88
C PHE A 618 -31.55 -8.34 14.50
N GLU A 619 -31.42 -8.18 15.83
CA GLU A 619 -30.19 -8.50 16.56
C GLU A 619 -30.03 -10.00 16.76
N MET A 620 -28.85 -10.51 16.44
CA MET A 620 -28.46 -11.87 16.77
C MET A 620 -27.97 -11.92 18.22
N ARG A 621 -28.62 -12.73 19.06
CA ARG A 621 -28.17 -12.98 20.43
C ARG A 621 -26.90 -13.83 20.39
N SER A 622 -25.94 -13.55 21.25
CA SER A 622 -24.79 -14.43 21.40
C SER A 622 -25.16 -15.65 22.23
N THR A 623 -24.44 -16.76 22.07
CA THR A 623 -24.64 -17.96 22.89
C THR A 623 -24.53 -17.64 24.39
N GLU A 624 -23.66 -16.70 24.77
CA GLU A 624 -23.56 -16.23 26.15
C GLU A 624 -24.81 -15.49 26.63
N GLU A 625 -25.40 -14.66 25.78
CA GLU A 625 -26.64 -13.95 26.09
C GLU A 625 -27.81 -14.93 26.24
N GLU A 626 -27.92 -15.90 25.36
CA GLU A 626 -28.95 -16.96 25.44
C GLU A 626 -28.81 -17.79 26.72
N LEU A 627 -27.59 -18.26 27.04
CA LEU A 627 -27.33 -19.01 28.25
C LEU A 627 -27.55 -18.17 29.52
N LEU A 628 -27.19 -16.88 29.49
CA LEU A 628 -27.47 -15.97 30.60
C LEU A 628 -28.97 -15.89 30.89
N LEU A 629 -29.79 -15.67 29.86
CA LEU A 629 -31.23 -15.55 30.01
C LEU A 629 -31.91 -16.88 30.34
N LYS A 630 -31.31 -18.01 29.92
CA LYS A 630 -31.76 -19.33 30.35
C LYS A 630 -31.58 -19.54 31.85
N VAL A 631 -30.43 -19.14 32.40
CA VAL A 631 -30.06 -19.44 33.80
C VAL A 631 -30.54 -18.37 34.79
N PHE A 632 -30.51 -17.09 34.40
CA PHE A 632 -30.72 -15.97 35.31
C PHE A 632 -31.74 -14.96 34.78
N THR A 633 -32.50 -14.37 35.71
CA THR A 633 -33.41 -13.25 35.46
C THR A 633 -32.96 -12.00 36.21
N PRO A 634 -33.21 -10.80 35.66
CA PRO A 634 -32.89 -9.55 36.33
C PRO A 634 -33.79 -9.37 37.56
N CYS A 635 -33.20 -8.88 38.66
CA CYS A 635 -33.94 -8.57 39.89
C CYS A 635 -33.38 -7.33 40.60
N PRO A 636 -34.20 -6.65 41.41
CA PRO A 636 -33.75 -5.66 42.37
C PRO A 636 -32.74 -6.25 43.38
N LYS A 637 -31.91 -5.40 43.98
CA LYS A 637 -30.82 -5.82 44.87
C LYS A 637 -31.32 -6.55 46.13
N ASP A 638 -32.46 -6.13 46.65
CA ASP A 638 -33.14 -6.65 47.83
C ASP A 638 -33.86 -7.99 47.59
N GLU A 639 -34.13 -8.32 46.33
CA GLU A 639 -34.74 -9.58 45.90
C GLU A 639 -33.73 -10.57 45.31
N ALA A 640 -32.45 -10.21 45.31
CA ALA A 640 -31.38 -11.00 44.74
C ALA A 640 -31.22 -12.34 45.46
N GLU A 641 -31.31 -13.44 44.73
CA GLU A 641 -30.96 -14.77 45.26
C GLU A 641 -29.43 -14.91 45.35
N TYR A 642 -28.73 -14.37 44.35
CA TYR A 642 -27.28 -14.35 44.28
C TYR A 642 -26.75 -12.98 43.88
N ILE A 643 -25.54 -12.67 44.36
CA ILE A 643 -24.79 -11.46 43.98
C ILE A 643 -23.47 -11.92 43.38
N PHE A 644 -23.34 -11.79 42.07
CA PHE A 644 -22.20 -12.30 41.33
C PHE A 644 -21.54 -11.22 40.47
N SER A 645 -20.22 -11.26 40.40
CA SER A 645 -19.44 -10.63 39.35
C SER A 645 -19.72 -11.31 38.00
N THR A 646 -19.39 -10.65 36.90
CA THR A 646 -19.57 -11.24 35.57
C THR A 646 -18.78 -12.54 35.39
N THR A 647 -17.61 -12.67 36.03
CA THR A 647 -16.81 -13.90 36.00
C THR A 647 -17.50 -15.03 36.76
N GLU A 648 -18.04 -14.75 37.95
CA GLU A 648 -18.79 -15.75 38.73
C GLU A 648 -20.06 -16.20 37.99
N ILE A 649 -20.75 -15.29 37.30
CA ILE A 649 -21.89 -15.64 36.42
C ILE A 649 -21.45 -16.58 35.29
N ALA A 650 -20.31 -16.29 34.65
CA ALA A 650 -19.76 -17.15 33.60
C ALA A 650 -19.40 -18.55 34.12
N GLU A 651 -18.82 -18.63 35.31
CA GLU A 651 -18.52 -19.91 35.97
C GLU A 651 -19.78 -20.70 36.31
N HIS A 652 -20.85 -20.03 36.75
CA HIS A 652 -22.13 -20.69 36.98
C HIS A 652 -22.77 -21.22 35.69
N ILE A 653 -22.73 -20.45 34.61
CA ILE A 653 -23.21 -20.91 33.30
C ILE A 653 -22.42 -22.13 32.81
N LYS A 654 -21.11 -22.19 33.07
CA LYS A 654 -20.26 -23.34 32.72
C LYS A 654 -20.65 -24.63 33.46
N LEU A 655 -21.12 -24.52 34.70
CA LEU A 655 -21.57 -25.69 35.47
C LEU A 655 -22.83 -26.32 34.88
N ILE A 656 -23.69 -25.51 34.27
CA ILE A 656 -24.96 -25.95 33.68
C ILE A 656 -24.76 -26.38 32.22
N SER A 657 -23.96 -25.63 31.46
CA SER A 657 -23.62 -25.95 30.07
C SER A 657 -22.13 -26.31 29.95
N HIS A 658 -21.83 -27.61 29.91
CA HIS A 658 -20.45 -28.11 29.91
C HIS A 658 -19.64 -27.70 28.66
N ASP A 659 -20.33 -27.38 27.55
CA ASP A 659 -19.72 -26.88 26.33
C ASP A 659 -19.33 -25.38 26.41
N PHE A 660 -19.84 -24.66 27.41
CA PHE A 660 -19.53 -23.24 27.61
C PHE A 660 -18.11 -23.06 28.17
N ARG A 661 -17.28 -22.32 27.43
CA ARG A 661 -15.91 -21.98 27.84
C ARG A 661 -15.84 -20.58 28.42
N VAL A 662 -15.42 -20.49 29.68
CA VAL A 662 -15.12 -19.21 30.33
C VAL A 662 -13.79 -18.68 29.78
N THR A 663 -13.87 -17.57 29.06
CA THR A 663 -12.74 -16.84 28.46
C THR A 663 -12.95 -15.35 28.69
N ASN A 664 -11.90 -14.53 28.54
CA ASN A 664 -12.04 -13.07 28.63
C ASN A 664 -13.10 -12.53 27.65
N SER A 665 -13.25 -13.14 26.47
CA SER A 665 -14.25 -12.75 25.48
C SER A 665 -15.68 -13.10 25.93
N SER A 666 -15.90 -14.29 26.47
CA SER A 666 -17.24 -14.69 26.92
C SER A 666 -17.69 -13.92 28.16
N VAL A 667 -16.78 -13.64 29.11
CA VAL A 667 -17.04 -12.74 30.24
C VAL A 667 -17.39 -11.32 29.76
N TYR A 668 -16.68 -10.81 28.75
CA TYR A 668 -16.99 -9.50 28.17
C TYR A 668 -18.36 -9.47 27.48
N SER A 669 -18.72 -10.49 26.70
CA SER A 669 -20.04 -10.63 26.07
C SER A 669 -21.16 -10.72 27.12
N LEU A 670 -20.99 -11.52 28.17
CA LEU A 670 -21.93 -11.59 29.30
C LEU A 670 -22.10 -10.24 29.98
N GLY A 671 -21.01 -9.50 30.18
CA GLY A 671 -21.07 -8.15 30.75
C GLY A 671 -21.89 -7.16 29.91
N LYS A 672 -21.90 -7.30 28.58
CA LYS A 672 -22.78 -6.53 27.69
C LYS A 672 -24.23 -6.97 27.80
N ALA A 673 -24.49 -8.27 27.77
CA ALA A 673 -25.84 -8.84 27.89
C ALA A 673 -26.50 -8.46 29.22
N LEU A 674 -25.78 -8.53 30.35
CA LEU A 674 -26.27 -8.13 31.66
C LEU A 674 -26.76 -6.66 31.68
N ARG A 675 -26.03 -5.76 31.03
CA ARG A 675 -26.45 -4.35 30.94
C ARG A 675 -27.66 -4.17 30.02
N LYS A 676 -27.71 -4.90 28.91
CA LYS A 676 -28.83 -4.87 27.94
C LYS A 676 -30.15 -5.23 28.60
N HIS A 677 -30.15 -6.33 29.34
CA HIS A 677 -31.34 -6.89 29.98
C HIS A 677 -31.63 -6.30 31.36
N GLY A 678 -31.02 -5.16 31.69
CA GLY A 678 -31.36 -4.39 32.89
C GLY A 678 -30.96 -5.03 34.22
N PHE A 679 -29.97 -5.93 34.25
CA PHE A 679 -29.50 -6.51 35.51
C PHE A 679 -28.91 -5.43 36.43
N CYS A 680 -29.35 -5.43 37.69
CA CYS A 680 -28.98 -4.40 38.66
C CYS A 680 -27.48 -4.51 39.02
N ARG A 681 -26.69 -3.50 38.62
CA ARG A 681 -25.24 -3.45 38.80
C ARG A 681 -24.83 -2.50 39.93
N PHE A 682 -23.96 -2.95 40.85
CA PHE A 682 -23.41 -2.13 41.93
C PHE A 682 -21.98 -2.54 42.31
N LYS A 683 -21.27 -1.71 43.08
CA LYS A 683 -19.91 -2.02 43.56
C LYS A 683 -19.95 -2.72 44.91
N ARG A 684 -19.13 -3.77 45.06
CA ARG A 684 -18.90 -4.50 46.30
C ARG A 684 -17.40 -4.74 46.48
N LYS A 685 -16.81 -4.27 47.57
CA LYS A 685 -15.36 -4.38 47.86
C LYS A 685 -14.45 -3.98 46.67
N GLY A 686 -14.83 -2.92 45.94
CA GLY A 686 -14.09 -2.41 44.79
C GLY A 686 -14.38 -3.10 43.44
N VAL A 687 -15.12 -4.20 43.42
CA VAL A 687 -15.49 -4.96 42.21
C VAL A 687 -16.95 -4.70 41.82
N TYR A 688 -17.26 -4.65 40.53
CA TYR A 688 -18.64 -4.55 40.05
C TYR A 688 -19.32 -5.93 40.05
N VAL A 689 -20.48 -6.00 40.69
CA VAL A 689 -21.32 -7.21 40.79
C VAL A 689 -22.75 -6.90 40.34
N TYR A 690 -23.51 -7.95 40.07
CA TYR A 690 -24.89 -7.91 39.60
C TYR A 690 -25.78 -8.72 40.56
N ALA A 691 -26.96 -8.20 40.86
CA ALA A 691 -28.02 -8.95 41.50
C ALA A 691 -28.71 -9.84 40.46
N VAL A 692 -28.77 -11.15 40.74
CA VAL A 692 -29.38 -12.15 39.86
C VAL A 692 -30.30 -13.06 40.67
N LYS A 693 -31.35 -13.54 40.01
CA LYS A 693 -32.23 -14.60 40.50
C LYS A 693 -32.21 -15.73 39.47
N ARG A 694 -32.36 -16.98 39.89
CA ARG A 694 -32.51 -18.08 38.93
C ARG A 694 -33.75 -17.87 38.06
N ASN A 695 -33.64 -18.26 36.79
CA ASN A 695 -34.79 -18.29 35.93
C ASN A 695 -35.70 -19.46 36.36
N PRO A 696 -36.96 -19.20 36.76
CA PRO A 696 -37.89 -20.26 37.16
C PRO A 696 -38.34 -21.16 35.99
N ASP A 697 -38.13 -20.74 34.74
CA ASP A 697 -38.57 -21.46 33.54
C ASP A 697 -37.48 -22.36 32.93
N ASP A 698 -36.38 -22.64 33.65
CA ASP A 698 -35.32 -23.55 33.16
C ASP A 698 -35.76 -25.03 33.28
N PRO A 699 -36.00 -25.76 32.17
CA PRO A 699 -36.52 -27.13 32.20
C PRO A 699 -35.50 -28.19 32.65
N ASP A 700 -34.22 -27.84 32.78
CA ASP A 700 -33.14 -28.80 33.13
C ASP A 700 -33.07 -29.14 34.63
N GLU A 701 -34.01 -28.65 35.44
CA GLU A 701 -34.09 -28.99 36.87
C GLU A 701 -34.26 -30.50 37.13
N TYR A 702 -34.73 -31.27 36.13
CA TYR A 702 -35.01 -32.70 36.26
C TYR A 702 -33.97 -33.66 35.65
N LEU A 703 -32.99 -33.21 34.85
CA LEU A 703 -32.07 -34.10 34.13
C LEU A 703 -30.65 -34.18 34.70
N CYS A 704 -30.28 -33.30 35.63
CA CYS A 704 -28.96 -33.34 36.30
C CYS A 704 -28.94 -34.13 37.62
N MET A 705 -30.03 -34.76 38.05
CA MET A 705 -30.00 -35.73 39.16
C MET A 705 -29.88 -37.15 38.58
N LYS A 706 -28.65 -37.65 38.45
CA LYS A 706 -28.41 -39.10 38.42
C LYS A 706 -28.38 -39.58 39.87
N ASP A 707 -29.09 -40.68 40.14
CA ASP A 707 -29.13 -41.32 41.46
C ASP A 707 -27.72 -41.55 42.00
N GLY A 708 -27.37 -40.83 43.07
CA GLY A 708 -26.11 -40.99 43.81
C GLY A 708 -25.18 -39.76 43.85
N ASP A 709 -25.47 -38.69 43.12
CA ASP A 709 -24.64 -37.48 43.17
C ASP A 709 -24.99 -36.60 44.39
N VAL A 710 -23.96 -36.28 45.19
CA VAL A 710 -24.03 -35.28 46.27
C VAL A 710 -24.46 -33.95 45.64
N PRO A 711 -25.41 -33.19 46.23
CA PRO A 711 -25.82 -31.90 45.67
C PRO A 711 -24.57 -31.04 45.44
N LEU A 712 -24.36 -30.64 44.18
CA LEU A 712 -23.31 -29.70 43.81
C LEU A 712 -23.48 -28.48 44.72
N ASN A 713 -22.56 -28.33 45.66
CA ASN A 713 -22.66 -27.29 46.67
C ASN A 713 -22.49 -25.95 45.95
N LEU A 714 -23.59 -25.21 45.80
CA LEU A 714 -23.69 -23.91 45.11
C LEU A 714 -23.04 -22.75 45.91
N ASP A 715 -22.25 -23.08 46.93
CA ASP A 715 -21.73 -22.19 47.97
C ASP A 715 -20.47 -21.38 47.53
N GLY A 716 -20.37 -21.06 46.24
CA GLY A 716 -19.38 -20.08 45.76
C GLY A 716 -19.84 -18.62 45.91
N GLY A 717 -21.17 -18.40 46.01
CA GLY A 717 -21.79 -17.10 46.21
C GLY A 717 -22.42 -16.95 47.59
N GLN A 718 -22.31 -15.78 48.20
CA GLN A 718 -23.07 -15.47 49.41
C GLN A 718 -24.58 -15.37 49.06
N LYS A 719 -25.35 -16.40 49.43
CA LYS A 719 -26.82 -16.36 49.47
C LYS A 719 -27.27 -15.18 50.33
N VAL A 720 -28.22 -14.39 49.84
CA VAL A 720 -28.85 -13.35 50.66
C VAL A 720 -29.82 -14.05 51.62
N ILE A 721 -29.38 -14.27 52.86
CA ILE A 721 -30.25 -14.79 53.92
C ILE A 721 -31.25 -13.67 54.26
N LYS A 722 -32.53 -13.88 53.95
CA LYS A 722 -33.61 -13.03 54.47
C LYS A 722 -33.71 -13.31 55.97
N GLU A 723 -33.36 -12.33 56.80
CA GLU A 723 -33.68 -12.37 58.23
C GLU A 723 -35.20 -12.31 58.36
N ASP A 724 -35.83 -13.45 58.66
CA ASP A 724 -37.22 -13.49 59.07
C ASP A 724 -37.39 -12.68 60.35
N HIS A 725 -38.27 -11.68 60.30
CA HIS A 725 -38.72 -10.94 61.45
C HIS A 725 -39.26 -11.90 62.51
N GLN A 726 -38.50 -12.09 63.59
CA GLN A 726 -38.97 -12.75 64.80
C GLN A 726 -40.21 -12.01 65.32
N LYS A 727 -41.36 -12.69 65.25
CA LYS A 727 -42.54 -12.35 66.05
C LYS A 727 -42.17 -12.47 67.54
N PRO A 728 -42.58 -11.53 68.41
CA PRO A 728 -42.34 -11.64 69.83
C PRO A 728 -43.34 -12.66 70.41
N ILE A 729 -42.84 -13.61 71.19
CA ILE A 729 -43.67 -14.44 72.09
C ILE A 729 -43.27 -14.08 73.53
N LYS A 730 -44.32 -13.87 74.32
CA LYS A 730 -44.45 -13.29 75.67
C LYS A 730 -43.36 -13.60 76.68
#